data_AF-A0A964Y4R3-F1
#
_entry.id   AF-A0A964Y4R3-F1
#
_cell.length_a   1.000
_cell.length_b   1.000
_cell.length_c   1.000
_cell.angle_alpha   90.00
_cell.angle_beta   90.00
_cell.angle_gamma   90.00
#
_symmetry.space_group_name_H-M   'P 1'
#
loop_
_entity.id
_entity.type
_entity.pdbx_description
1 polymer ?
#
loop_
_entity_poly.entity_id
_entity_poly.type
_entity_poly.pdbx_seq_one_letter_code
_entity_poly.pdbx_strand_id
1 'polypeptide(L)'
;MLKPFFFSLIPLSAPIFGYQEVQIMAKDLVFEDGLFKTDQGAVISSENFYVQAKKVSYSKKINQENPQHKVEASGDLMIIFDKRIFLAEKISYDFIEKKGVMTHGSTYDNLWFVEGKTIHLLEENTVEIQEATLTTSESQRPLYALKAQQLTLKKNDYLKAKHLQMTYLNVPVFYFPYFYTSLSHDDYSKIKYKLTWDSGQGPKFSFRYELFSSDELDLFFRFDFRTSRGLAAALESDYHHENNNIDFKTKNYLAHDTFFNDSDPNRKRTRYRLQGIFHSENEEDTFKAFFRYDKFSDPNMPLDFEGDDFELNTALKTEAIAYYTHPYVASNFYLRPKINSFQGFKQELPTIRMGFKPLNIGKSGIIFENQINLSYLNYQYNQSLEKPIPSFHSGRFEFHESFVRPIDLFFLKCTPYVGYNGVFYTLSQNGNFTSENLFIYGIDLDTTLRKQYSGFIHLLNPYAKFYTLHPVAIKPHYIFSYDDGFDPYKVLKIGAKNHLYFSKNKWDIDLFGYRFFDQNNFQSSFPKAGIEIDLDQTNLYFHSKLIYNFENKVVDFANFGLKWTLNEYIALKAEFRHRGKFGFRKVNFEDYTLDVTQNLDTLLMSPISDARNAANYAIQLNISRSTQLRYESNIGWGRGSQPSYHEFKLDIFKLIATNWKFRLSYMHLVNDDQVSFGLSLVPNP
;
A
#
# COMPACT_ATOMS: atom_id res chain seq x y z
N MET A 1 -5.49 -53.46 -25.12
CA MET A 1 -5.20 -54.75 -24.44
C MET A 1 -5.52 -54.59 -22.97
N LEU A 2 -6.36 -55.47 -22.44
CA LEU A 2 -6.95 -55.46 -21.09
C LEU A 2 -5.96 -55.90 -19.99
N LYS A 3 -6.19 -55.41 -18.76
CA LYS A 3 -5.69 -55.94 -17.47
C LYS A 3 -6.25 -57.37 -17.19
N PRO A 4 -5.69 -58.13 -16.22
CA PRO A 4 -6.21 -58.09 -14.84
C PRO A 4 -5.19 -58.29 -13.69
N PHE A 5 -5.68 -58.02 -12.48
CA PHE A 5 -5.12 -58.17 -11.12
C PHE A 5 -5.04 -59.64 -10.61
N PHE A 6 -4.15 -59.95 -9.64
CA PHE A 6 -4.46 -60.43 -8.25
C PHE A 6 -3.19 -60.76 -7.39
N PHE A 7 -3.41 -61.05 -6.10
CA PHE A 7 -2.64 -60.76 -4.86
C PHE A 7 -1.51 -61.72 -4.36
N SER A 8 -0.63 -61.11 -3.53
CA SER A 8 0.16 -61.55 -2.33
C SER A 8 1.02 -62.84 -2.27
N LEU A 9 2.27 -62.70 -1.81
CA LEU A 9 2.74 -63.18 -0.48
C LEU A 9 4.18 -62.70 -0.16
N ILE A 10 4.37 -62.23 1.08
CA ILE A 10 5.65 -61.86 1.72
C ILE A 10 6.38 -63.15 2.15
N PRO A 11 7.73 -63.17 2.15
CA PRO A 11 8.41 -63.36 3.44
C PRO A 11 9.54 -62.35 3.69
N LEU A 12 9.47 -61.79 4.90
CA LEU A 12 10.52 -61.32 5.79
C LEU A 12 11.86 -60.91 5.14
N SER A 13 11.96 -59.62 4.80
CA SER A 13 13.23 -58.90 4.89
C SER A 13 13.51 -58.61 6.37
N ALA A 14 14.56 -59.22 6.93
CA ALA A 14 15.14 -58.76 8.19
C ALA A 14 15.48 -57.26 8.06
N PRO A 15 15.11 -56.40 9.01
CA PRO A 15 15.53 -55.00 8.98
C PRO A 15 17.04 -54.98 9.23
N ILE A 16 17.80 -54.59 8.21
CA ILE A 16 19.17 -54.13 8.38
C ILE A 16 19.04 -52.85 9.21
N PHE A 17 19.35 -52.93 10.51
CA PHE A 17 19.55 -51.74 11.34
C PHE A 17 20.60 -50.86 10.65
N GLY A 18 20.15 -49.72 10.12
CA GLY A 18 21.06 -48.69 9.63
C GLY A 18 21.97 -48.27 10.77
N TYR A 19 23.27 -48.52 10.63
CA TYR A 19 24.26 -48.04 11.59
C TYR A 19 24.35 -46.51 11.44
N GLN A 20 23.81 -45.77 12.40
CA GLN A 20 24.15 -44.36 12.55
C GLN A 20 25.57 -44.30 13.10
N GLU A 21 26.51 -43.89 12.26
CA GLU A 21 27.93 -43.84 12.60
C GLU A 21 28.16 -42.66 13.56
N VAL A 22 28.38 -42.97 14.83
CA VAL A 22 28.73 -41.97 15.86
C VAL A 22 30.25 -41.87 15.89
N GLN A 23 30.77 -40.70 15.53
CA GLN A 23 32.20 -40.41 15.60
C GLN A 23 32.54 -39.79 16.95
N ILE A 24 33.59 -40.29 17.60
CA ILE A 24 34.05 -39.83 18.91
C ILE A 24 35.52 -39.43 18.79
N MET A 25 35.82 -38.17 19.11
CA MET A 25 37.18 -37.64 19.22
C MET A 25 37.40 -37.17 20.66
N ALA A 26 38.31 -37.82 21.39
CA ALA A 26 38.50 -37.56 22.82
C ALA A 26 39.98 -37.53 23.19
N LYS A 27 40.32 -36.74 24.22
CA LYS A 27 41.63 -36.81 24.89
C LYS A 27 41.55 -37.71 26.12
N ASP A 28 42.59 -38.49 26.39
CA ASP A 28 42.71 -39.35 27.58
C ASP A 28 41.45 -40.20 27.87
N LEU A 29 41.05 -40.95 26.85
CA LEU A 29 39.85 -41.78 26.86
C LEU A 29 40.06 -43.04 27.71
N VAL A 30 39.22 -43.22 28.72
CA VAL A 30 39.16 -44.45 29.54
C VAL A 30 37.98 -45.29 29.07
N PHE A 31 38.22 -46.58 28.81
CA PHE A 31 37.20 -47.54 28.40
C PHE A 31 37.09 -48.68 29.39
N GLU A 32 35.95 -48.79 30.06
CA GLU A 32 35.63 -49.86 31.01
C GLU A 32 34.18 -50.32 30.79
N ASP A 33 33.94 -51.63 30.66
CA ASP A 33 32.59 -52.24 30.57
C ASP A 33 31.63 -51.62 29.54
N GLY A 34 32.13 -51.24 28.35
CA GLY A 34 31.32 -50.64 27.28
C GLY A 34 30.97 -49.16 27.51
N LEU A 35 31.64 -48.52 28.47
CA LEU A 35 31.50 -47.12 28.84
C LEU A 35 32.81 -46.38 28.53
N PHE A 36 32.70 -45.39 27.65
CA PHE A 36 33.77 -44.46 27.31
C PHE A 36 33.68 -43.22 28.19
N LYS A 37 34.75 -42.86 28.90
CA LYS A 37 34.81 -41.68 29.77
C LYS A 37 36.04 -40.83 29.49
N THR A 38 35.88 -39.52 29.56
CA THR A 38 36.99 -38.56 29.60
C THR A 38 36.61 -37.33 30.41
N ASP A 39 37.60 -36.74 31.07
CA ASP A 39 37.52 -35.44 31.76
C ASP A 39 38.41 -34.36 31.11
N GLN A 40 39.07 -34.68 29.99
CA GLN A 40 40.04 -33.81 29.29
C GLN A 40 39.49 -33.24 27.97
N GLY A 41 38.20 -33.43 27.72
CA GLY A 41 37.50 -32.96 26.53
C GLY A 41 37.24 -34.05 25.51
N ALA A 42 36.01 -34.06 24.99
CA ALA A 42 35.63 -34.84 23.83
C ALA A 42 34.61 -34.12 22.94
N VAL A 43 34.63 -34.53 21.68
CA VAL A 43 33.64 -34.20 20.66
C VAL A 43 32.98 -35.49 20.22
N ILE A 44 31.66 -35.52 20.24
CA ILE A 44 30.85 -36.61 19.68
C ILE A 44 29.97 -36.03 18.59
N SER A 45 29.98 -36.64 17.41
CA SER A 45 29.20 -36.19 16.26
C SER A 45 28.49 -37.35 15.56
N SER A 46 27.24 -37.10 15.18
CA SER A 46 26.40 -37.91 14.30
C SER A 46 25.70 -36.98 13.29
N GLU A 47 24.89 -37.54 12.41
CA GLU A 47 24.19 -36.80 11.33
C GLU A 47 23.44 -35.54 11.82
N ASN A 48 22.73 -35.64 12.95
CA ASN A 48 21.86 -34.58 13.47
C ASN A 48 22.24 -34.10 14.88
N PHE A 49 23.30 -34.65 15.46
CA PHE A 49 23.72 -34.34 16.83
C PHE A 49 25.23 -34.15 16.90
N TYR A 50 25.66 -33.04 17.49
CA TYR A 50 27.04 -32.74 17.80
C TYR A 50 27.10 -32.28 19.24
N VAL A 51 28.07 -32.76 20.00
CA VAL A 51 28.35 -32.29 21.36
C VAL A 51 29.84 -32.15 21.56
N GLN A 52 30.26 -31.00 22.09
CA GLN A 52 31.60 -30.73 22.57
C GLN A 52 31.51 -30.38 24.05
N ALA A 53 32.27 -31.07 24.89
CA ALA A 53 32.30 -30.83 26.33
C ALA A 53 33.62 -31.26 26.96
N LYS A 54 33.90 -30.76 28.17
CA LYS A 54 35.06 -31.13 28.98
C LYS A 54 34.95 -32.54 29.55
N LYS A 55 33.80 -32.89 30.11
CA LYS A 55 33.52 -34.22 30.66
C LYS A 55 32.48 -34.92 29.83
N VAL A 56 32.79 -36.12 29.34
CA VAL A 56 31.90 -36.92 28.50
C VAL A 56 31.92 -38.37 28.95
N SER A 57 30.72 -38.94 29.06
CA SER A 57 30.47 -40.36 29.34
C SER A 57 29.55 -40.89 28.24
N TYR A 58 30.06 -41.79 27.40
CA TYR A 58 29.31 -42.40 26.29
C TYR A 58 29.18 -43.90 26.52
N SER A 59 27.96 -44.42 26.46
CA SER A 59 27.68 -45.85 26.61
C SER A 59 27.01 -46.41 25.37
N LYS A 60 27.49 -47.57 24.91
CA LYS A 60 26.87 -48.37 23.85
C LYS A 60 26.84 -49.84 24.27
N LYS A 61 25.73 -50.27 24.87
CA LYS A 61 25.46 -51.67 25.22
C LYS A 61 24.36 -52.21 24.31
N ILE A 62 24.67 -53.21 23.50
CA ILE A 62 23.73 -53.86 22.59
C ILE A 62 23.36 -55.23 23.20
N ASN A 63 22.49 -55.25 24.20
CA ASN A 63 21.89 -56.48 24.73
C ASN A 63 20.41 -56.56 24.32
N GLN A 64 19.91 -57.77 24.03
CA GLN A 64 18.54 -57.98 23.51
C GLN A 64 17.42 -57.61 24.50
N GLU A 65 17.69 -57.53 25.80
CA GLU A 65 16.67 -57.21 26.83
C GLU A 65 16.62 -55.72 27.23
N ASN A 66 17.71 -54.96 27.06
CA ASN A 66 17.78 -53.51 27.36
C ASN A 66 18.95 -52.85 26.58
N PRO A 67 18.74 -52.44 25.32
CA PRO A 67 19.74 -51.73 24.55
C PRO A 67 19.96 -50.33 25.14
N GLN A 68 21.22 -49.90 25.28
CA GLN A 68 21.59 -48.58 25.77
C GLN A 68 22.55 -47.92 24.79
N HIS A 69 22.16 -46.78 24.23
CA HIS A 69 23.03 -45.96 23.37
C HIS A 69 22.86 -44.50 23.78
N LYS A 70 23.71 -44.03 24.70
CA LYS A 70 23.51 -42.76 25.41
C LYS A 70 24.81 -41.98 25.55
N VAL A 71 24.73 -40.66 25.53
CA VAL A 71 25.80 -39.74 25.95
C VAL A 71 25.35 -38.87 27.11
N GLU A 72 26.24 -38.69 28.08
CA GLU A 72 26.14 -37.71 29.14
C GLU A 72 27.37 -36.79 29.08
N ALA A 73 27.16 -35.48 29.00
CA ALA A 73 28.24 -34.52 28.86
C ALA A 73 28.04 -33.30 29.76
N SER A 74 29.13 -32.72 30.26
CA SER A 74 29.09 -31.54 31.14
C SER A 74 30.37 -30.71 31.11
N GLY A 75 30.23 -29.41 31.40
CA GLY A 75 31.33 -28.43 31.44
C GLY A 75 31.78 -27.97 30.06
N ASP A 76 31.82 -26.66 29.82
CA ASP A 76 32.13 -26.02 28.54
C ASP A 76 31.36 -26.65 27.36
N LEU A 77 30.05 -26.84 27.57
CA LEU A 77 29.21 -27.67 26.74
C LEU A 77 28.55 -26.87 25.61
N MET A 78 28.91 -27.20 24.37
CA MET A 78 28.27 -26.71 23.14
C MET A 78 27.64 -27.90 22.41
N ILE A 79 26.37 -27.74 22.03
CA ILE A 79 25.59 -28.78 21.36
C ILE A 79 25.03 -28.21 20.07
N ILE A 80 25.07 -29.00 19.00
CA ILE A 80 24.33 -28.71 17.78
C ILE A 80 23.34 -29.85 17.58
N PHE A 81 22.05 -29.53 17.69
CA PHE A 81 20.96 -30.49 17.45
C PHE A 81 20.11 -29.97 16.30
N ASP A 82 20.04 -30.72 15.20
CA ASP A 82 19.32 -30.35 13.97
C ASP A 82 19.64 -28.92 13.49
N LYS A 83 20.94 -28.59 13.49
CA LYS A 83 21.52 -27.28 13.11
C LYS A 83 21.07 -26.10 14.00
N ARG A 84 20.53 -26.35 15.21
CA ARG A 84 20.40 -25.33 16.26
C ARG A 84 21.53 -25.47 17.27
N ILE A 85 22.09 -24.35 17.69
CA ILE A 85 23.16 -24.31 18.68
C ILE A 85 22.56 -24.13 20.07
N PHE A 86 23.02 -24.94 21.01
CA PHE A 86 22.70 -24.84 22.43
C PHE A 86 23.99 -24.73 23.25
N LEU A 87 23.97 -23.91 24.28
CA LEU A 87 24.96 -23.89 25.36
C LEU A 87 24.25 -24.33 26.63
N ALA A 88 24.83 -25.26 27.40
CA ALA A 88 24.21 -25.76 28.62
C ALA A 88 25.25 -26.12 29.69
N GLU A 89 24.82 -26.46 30.91
CA GLU A 89 25.75 -26.97 31.92
C GLU A 89 25.95 -28.49 31.77
N LYS A 90 24.87 -29.21 31.46
CA LYS A 90 24.81 -30.66 31.32
C LYS A 90 23.84 -31.08 30.24
N ILE A 91 24.14 -32.19 29.55
CA ILE A 91 23.22 -32.88 28.63
C ILE A 91 23.25 -34.38 28.88
N SER A 92 22.10 -35.01 28.72
CA SER A 92 21.91 -36.44 28.58
C SER A 92 21.14 -36.68 27.29
N TYR A 93 21.72 -37.36 26.31
CA TYR A 93 21.07 -37.65 25.02
C TYR A 93 21.05 -39.15 24.74
N ASP A 94 19.88 -39.67 24.38
CA ASP A 94 19.66 -41.05 24.01
C ASP A 94 19.53 -41.15 22.48
N PHE A 95 20.43 -41.90 21.85
CA PHE A 95 20.48 -42.08 20.39
C PHE A 95 19.44 -43.09 19.89
N ILE A 96 18.84 -43.91 20.76
CA ILE A 96 17.75 -44.85 20.41
C ILE A 96 16.43 -44.08 20.33
N GLU A 97 16.08 -43.36 21.42
CA GLU A 97 14.85 -42.56 21.47
C GLU A 97 14.97 -41.23 20.73
N LYS A 98 16.18 -40.84 20.32
CA LYS A 98 16.52 -39.54 19.72
C LYS A 98 16.11 -38.34 20.59
N LYS A 99 16.07 -38.53 21.90
CA LYS A 99 15.66 -37.52 22.89
C LYS A 99 16.82 -37.09 23.76
N GLY A 100 16.80 -35.83 24.17
CA GLY A 100 17.80 -35.26 25.07
C GLY A 100 17.20 -34.45 26.19
N VAL A 101 17.91 -34.36 27.30
CA VAL A 101 17.60 -33.45 28.41
C VAL A 101 18.83 -32.63 28.72
N MET A 102 18.71 -31.31 28.67
CA MET A 102 19.76 -30.36 29.07
C MET A 102 19.34 -29.60 30.32
N THR A 103 20.32 -29.22 31.13
CA THR A 103 20.12 -28.40 32.33
C THR A 103 20.81 -27.05 32.17
N HIS A 104 20.12 -25.97 32.55
CA HIS A 104 20.55 -24.57 32.39
C HIS A 104 21.05 -24.29 30.97
N GLY A 105 20.17 -24.47 30.00
CA GLY A 105 20.49 -24.31 28.58
C GLY A 105 20.11 -22.93 28.04
N SER A 106 20.79 -22.52 26.98
CA SER A 106 20.48 -21.32 26.20
C SER A 106 20.60 -21.62 24.71
N THR A 107 19.78 -20.94 23.91
CA THR A 107 19.79 -21.04 22.44
C THR A 107 19.36 -19.71 21.81
N TYR A 108 19.61 -19.57 20.53
CA TYR A 108 19.17 -18.44 19.72
C TYR A 108 18.39 -18.97 18.50
N ASP A 109 17.18 -18.46 18.30
CA ASP A 109 16.34 -18.80 17.14
C ASP A 109 15.63 -17.55 16.60
N ASN A 110 15.86 -17.26 15.32
CA ASN A 110 15.45 -16.06 14.59
C ASN A 110 15.83 -14.73 15.28
N LEU A 111 14.97 -14.20 16.16
CA LEU A 111 15.14 -12.94 16.89
C LEU A 111 15.13 -13.13 18.43
N TRP A 112 15.01 -14.38 18.89
CA TRP A 112 14.85 -14.71 20.29
C TRP A 112 16.09 -15.41 20.85
N PHE A 113 16.66 -14.82 21.89
CA PHE A 113 17.51 -15.51 22.85
C PHE A 113 16.60 -16.19 23.88
N VAL A 114 16.75 -17.51 24.00
CA VAL A 114 15.93 -18.33 24.88
C VAL A 114 16.84 -19.08 25.84
N GLU A 115 16.62 -18.86 27.14
CA GLU A 115 17.26 -19.59 28.22
C GLU A 115 16.23 -20.46 28.93
N GLY A 116 16.64 -21.54 29.57
CA GLY A 116 15.75 -22.34 30.40
C GLY A 116 16.46 -23.30 31.32
N LYS A 117 15.79 -23.64 32.42
CA LYS A 117 16.34 -24.51 33.45
C LYS A 117 16.44 -25.96 33.00
N THR A 118 15.41 -26.44 32.31
CA THR A 118 15.37 -27.80 31.73
C THR A 118 14.94 -27.70 30.28
N ILE A 119 15.73 -28.26 29.37
CA ILE A 119 15.41 -28.29 27.94
C ILE A 119 15.30 -29.74 27.49
N HIS A 120 14.15 -30.14 26.98
CA HIS A 120 13.89 -31.43 26.36
C HIS A 120 14.04 -31.30 24.85
N LEU A 121 15.01 -32.03 24.28
CA LEU A 121 15.14 -32.24 22.85
C LEU A 121 14.23 -33.40 22.45
N LEU A 122 13.28 -33.15 21.55
CA LEU A 122 12.30 -34.12 21.06
C LEU A 122 12.50 -34.38 19.56
N GLU A 123 11.74 -35.33 19.00
CA GLU A 123 11.73 -35.60 17.56
C GLU A 123 11.18 -34.40 16.75
N GLU A 124 11.39 -34.43 15.42
CA GLU A 124 10.93 -33.40 14.47
C GLU A 124 11.41 -31.97 14.75
N ASN A 125 12.64 -31.78 15.25
CA ASN A 125 13.21 -30.46 15.58
C ASN A 125 12.41 -29.68 16.65
N THR A 126 11.65 -30.38 17.49
CA THR A 126 10.85 -29.75 18.56
C THR A 126 11.66 -29.72 19.86
N VAL A 127 11.66 -28.56 20.51
CA VAL A 127 12.35 -28.37 21.79
C VAL A 127 11.37 -27.82 22.82
N GLU A 128 11.26 -28.49 23.96
CA GLU A 128 10.45 -28.01 25.09
C GLU A 128 11.35 -27.48 26.21
N ILE A 129 11.06 -26.29 26.70
CA ILE A 129 11.86 -25.56 27.68
C ILE A 129 11.00 -25.25 28.89
N GLN A 130 11.44 -25.68 30.08
CA GLN A 130 10.80 -25.38 31.35
C GLN A 130 11.52 -24.23 32.06
N GLU A 131 10.73 -23.38 32.74
CA GLU A 131 11.22 -22.15 33.37
C GLU A 131 12.05 -21.31 32.39
N ALA A 132 11.46 -21.04 31.21
CA ALA A 132 12.12 -20.39 30.10
C ALA A 132 12.19 -18.86 30.31
N THR A 133 13.25 -18.23 29.83
CA THR A 133 13.38 -16.77 29.73
C THR A 133 13.65 -16.40 28.28
N LEU A 134 12.84 -15.51 27.71
CA LEU A 134 12.99 -15.02 26.33
C LEU A 134 13.33 -13.54 26.29
N THR A 135 14.22 -13.14 25.38
CA THR A 135 14.50 -11.74 25.08
C THR A 135 15.00 -11.58 23.65
N THR A 136 14.94 -10.37 23.08
CA THR A 136 15.61 -10.04 21.80
C THR A 136 16.99 -9.43 21.99
N SER A 137 17.45 -9.28 23.23
CA SER A 137 18.73 -8.67 23.55
C SER A 137 19.77 -9.73 23.90
N GLU A 138 20.97 -9.62 23.33
CA GLU A 138 22.11 -10.50 23.67
C GLU A 138 22.72 -10.21 25.06
N SER A 139 22.24 -9.17 25.75
CA SER A 139 22.78 -8.75 27.05
C SER A 139 22.45 -9.77 28.14
N GLN A 140 23.44 -10.11 28.97
CA GLN A 140 23.25 -10.90 30.20
C GLN A 140 22.26 -10.25 31.19
N ARG A 141 22.08 -8.93 31.09
CA ARG A 141 21.05 -8.18 31.83
C ARG A 141 20.16 -7.50 30.80
N PRO A 142 19.18 -8.21 30.23
CA PRO A 142 18.32 -7.63 29.21
C PRO A 142 17.41 -6.59 29.84
N LEU A 143 17.15 -5.49 29.13
CA LEU A 143 16.23 -4.45 29.60
C LEU A 143 14.82 -5.00 29.80
N TYR A 144 14.44 -6.00 29.01
CA TYR A 144 13.18 -6.71 29.17
C TYR A 144 13.38 -8.23 28.96
N ALA A 145 12.57 -9.03 29.64
CA ALA A 145 12.55 -10.47 29.45
C ALA A 145 11.15 -11.04 29.70
N LEU A 146 10.77 -12.05 28.92
CA LEU A 146 9.55 -12.82 29.10
C LEU A 146 9.89 -14.12 29.84
N LYS A 147 9.49 -14.25 31.09
CA LYS A 147 9.68 -15.48 31.88
C LYS A 147 8.47 -16.37 31.72
N ALA A 148 8.62 -17.54 31.10
CA ALA A 148 7.54 -18.49 30.84
C ALA A 148 7.73 -19.75 31.68
N GLN A 149 6.64 -20.36 32.16
CA GLN A 149 6.74 -21.64 32.86
C GLN A 149 7.07 -22.79 31.89
N GLN A 150 6.49 -22.75 30.69
CA GLN A 150 6.72 -23.73 29.64
C GLN A 150 6.81 -23.02 28.28
N LEU A 151 7.78 -23.43 27.47
CA LEU A 151 7.97 -22.96 26.11
C LEU A 151 8.20 -24.14 25.16
N THR A 152 7.65 -24.06 23.94
CA THR A 152 7.87 -25.02 22.86
C THR A 152 8.41 -24.26 21.65
N LEU A 153 9.54 -24.73 21.13
CA LEU A 153 10.25 -24.13 20.00
C LEU A 153 10.33 -25.14 18.85
N LYS A 154 9.62 -24.89 17.74
CA LYS A 154 9.66 -25.70 16.52
C LYS A 154 10.31 -24.92 15.38
N LYS A 155 11.31 -25.51 14.73
CA LYS A 155 12.26 -24.79 13.87
C LYS A 155 11.59 -24.29 12.60
N ASN A 156 11.86 -23.05 12.20
CA ASN A 156 11.26 -22.39 11.03
C ASN A 156 9.72 -22.42 11.02
N ASP A 157 9.10 -22.62 12.18
CA ASP A 157 7.66 -22.79 12.33
C ASP A 157 7.16 -21.83 13.42
N TYR A 158 7.33 -22.17 14.70
CA TYR A 158 6.80 -21.33 15.78
C TYR A 158 7.55 -21.40 17.10
N LEU A 159 7.30 -20.37 17.91
CA LEU A 159 7.54 -20.33 19.34
C LEU A 159 6.20 -20.22 20.08
N LYS A 160 5.95 -21.14 21.02
CA LYS A 160 4.78 -21.14 21.91
C LYS A 160 5.23 -21.05 23.35
N ALA A 161 4.59 -20.23 24.18
CA ALA A 161 4.89 -20.15 25.59
C ALA A 161 3.61 -20.03 26.44
N LYS A 162 3.65 -20.55 27.66
CA LYS A 162 2.54 -20.55 28.62
C LYS A 162 2.96 -19.90 29.93
N HIS A 163 2.02 -19.21 30.57
CA HIS A 163 2.21 -18.51 31.85
C HIS A 163 3.42 -17.59 31.82
N LEU A 164 3.40 -16.61 30.90
CA LEU A 164 4.49 -15.65 30.75
C LEU A 164 4.32 -14.48 31.70
N GLN A 165 5.42 -14.08 32.30
CA GLN A 165 5.58 -12.84 33.04
C GLN A 165 6.60 -11.96 32.31
N MET A 166 6.13 -10.85 31.76
CA MET A 166 7.01 -9.84 31.19
C MET A 166 7.64 -9.03 32.32
N THR A 167 8.97 -8.91 32.27
CA THR A 167 9.77 -8.11 33.18
C THR A 167 10.47 -7.00 32.41
N TYR A 168 10.62 -5.84 33.04
CA TYR A 168 11.46 -4.73 32.57
C TYR A 168 12.42 -4.36 33.70
N LEU A 169 13.73 -4.36 33.45
CA LEU A 169 14.77 -4.21 34.49
C LEU A 169 14.54 -5.15 35.69
N ASN A 170 14.13 -6.40 35.43
CA ASN A 170 13.73 -7.40 36.42
C ASN A 170 12.47 -7.08 37.26
N VAL A 171 11.76 -6.00 36.97
CA VAL A 171 10.46 -5.68 37.59
C VAL A 171 9.34 -6.29 36.74
N PRO A 172 8.45 -7.14 37.30
CA PRO A 172 7.33 -7.69 36.55
C PRO A 172 6.30 -6.60 36.20
N VAL A 173 5.94 -6.51 34.92
CA VAL A 173 5.05 -5.47 34.38
C VAL A 173 3.72 -6.06 33.90
N PHE A 174 3.75 -7.20 33.20
CA PHE A 174 2.55 -7.84 32.65
C PHE A 174 2.60 -9.35 32.76
N TYR A 175 1.42 -9.98 32.81
CA TYR A 175 1.25 -11.43 32.77
C TYR A 175 0.40 -11.82 31.55
N PHE A 176 0.82 -12.86 30.84
CA PHE A 176 0.11 -13.44 29.70
C PHE A 176 -0.08 -14.94 29.93
N PRO A 177 -1.30 -15.50 29.83
CA PRO A 177 -1.49 -16.93 29.97
C PRO A 177 -0.86 -17.72 28.82
N TYR A 178 -0.77 -17.13 27.63
CA TYR A 178 -0.29 -17.77 26.40
C TYR A 178 0.38 -16.74 25.47
N PHE A 179 1.46 -17.13 24.82
CA PHE A 179 2.18 -16.35 23.80
C PHE A 179 2.53 -17.24 22.61
N TYR A 180 2.39 -16.72 21.40
CA TYR A 180 2.76 -17.39 20.16
C TYR A 180 3.42 -16.38 19.23
N THR A 181 4.49 -16.78 18.54
CA THR A 181 5.05 -16.05 17.40
C THR A 181 5.53 -17.02 16.34
N SER A 182 5.48 -16.63 15.06
CA SER A 182 6.13 -17.42 14.01
C SER A 182 7.65 -17.32 14.16
N LEU A 183 8.36 -18.24 13.53
CA LEU A 183 9.81 -18.16 13.34
C LEU A 183 10.19 -18.19 11.86
N SER A 184 9.21 -18.20 10.95
CA SER A 184 9.43 -18.09 9.50
C SER A 184 9.85 -16.65 9.10
N HIS A 185 10.48 -16.50 7.94
CA HIS A 185 10.96 -15.19 7.44
C HIS A 185 9.84 -14.18 7.15
N ASP A 186 8.60 -14.65 7.00
CA ASP A 186 7.43 -13.85 6.66
C ASP A 186 6.61 -13.52 7.91
N ASP A 187 7.19 -12.84 8.90
CA ASP A 187 6.57 -12.80 10.23
C ASP A 187 5.55 -11.67 10.43
N TYR A 188 4.28 -12.00 10.20
CA TYR A 188 3.15 -11.37 10.89
C TYR A 188 2.97 -12.05 12.25
N SER A 189 3.37 -11.37 13.34
CA SER A 189 3.04 -11.86 14.69
C SER A 189 1.52 -12.10 14.83
N LYS A 190 1.14 -13.31 15.29
CA LYS A 190 -0.27 -13.72 15.50
C LYS A 190 -1.03 -12.82 16.47
N ILE A 191 -0.32 -12.10 17.34
CA ILE A 191 -0.90 -11.18 18.31
C ILE A 191 -0.23 -9.82 18.16
N LYS A 192 -1.03 -8.77 17.94
CA LYS A 192 -0.56 -7.38 17.94
C LYS A 192 -1.35 -6.56 18.95
N TYR A 193 -0.65 -5.71 19.69
CA TYR A 193 -1.26 -4.75 20.60
C TYR A 193 -0.82 -3.33 20.26
N LYS A 194 -1.70 -2.36 20.42
CA LYS A 194 -1.44 -0.94 20.13
C LYS A 194 -2.18 -0.08 21.15
N LEU A 195 -1.48 0.89 21.73
CA LEU A 195 -2.06 1.88 22.65
C LEU A 195 -1.88 3.26 22.03
N THR A 196 -2.97 3.96 21.75
CA THR A 196 -2.99 5.28 21.08
C THR A 196 -3.68 6.28 22.00
N TRP A 197 -3.32 7.57 21.94
CA TRP A 197 -4.02 8.63 22.67
C TRP A 197 -4.36 9.77 21.72
N ASP A 198 -5.64 10.06 21.54
CA ASP A 198 -6.08 11.15 20.67
C ASP A 198 -6.71 12.25 21.56
N SER A 199 -6.38 13.54 21.37
CA SER A 199 -7.08 14.58 22.14
C SER A 199 -8.56 14.57 21.78
N GLY A 200 -9.41 14.93 22.74
CA GLY A 200 -10.86 14.80 22.62
C GLY A 200 -11.42 13.37 22.71
N GLN A 201 -10.63 12.34 22.44
CA GLN A 201 -11.07 10.92 22.43
C GLN A 201 -10.35 10.03 23.46
N GLY A 202 -9.29 10.53 24.10
CA GLY A 202 -8.56 9.81 25.13
C GLY A 202 -7.86 8.53 24.62
N PRO A 203 -7.41 7.66 25.54
CA PRO A 203 -6.68 6.45 25.19
C PRO A 203 -7.56 5.40 24.49
N LYS A 204 -6.97 4.78 23.45
CA LYS A 204 -7.46 3.63 22.69
C LYS A 204 -6.49 2.46 22.84
N PHE A 205 -6.97 1.35 23.37
CA PHE A 205 -6.28 0.06 23.35
C PHE A 205 -6.81 -0.78 22.18
N SER A 206 -5.92 -1.38 21.40
CA SER A 206 -6.25 -2.29 20.30
C SER A 206 -5.49 -3.60 20.48
N PHE A 207 -6.19 -4.71 20.26
CA PHE A 207 -5.71 -6.08 20.31
C PHE A 207 -6.13 -6.80 19.03
N ARG A 208 -5.18 -7.33 18.28
CA ARG A 208 -5.44 -8.10 17.04
C ARG A 208 -4.90 -9.51 17.21
N TYR A 209 -5.71 -10.50 16.90
CA TYR A 209 -5.44 -11.92 17.00
C TYR A 209 -5.70 -12.61 15.65
N GLU A 210 -4.76 -13.43 15.19
CA GLU A 210 -4.94 -14.31 14.04
C GLU A 210 -5.79 -15.52 14.41
N LEU A 211 -7.04 -15.56 13.94
CA LEU A 211 -7.98 -16.65 14.17
C LEU A 211 -7.60 -17.90 13.37
N PHE A 212 -7.19 -17.70 12.12
CA PHE A 212 -6.88 -18.75 11.17
C PHE A 212 -5.85 -18.21 10.18
N SER A 213 -4.92 -19.05 9.75
CA SER A 213 -3.94 -18.76 8.71
C SER A 213 -3.63 -20.04 7.95
N SER A 214 -3.59 -19.94 6.63
CA SER A 214 -3.26 -20.98 5.65
C SER A 214 -2.55 -20.33 4.48
N ASP A 215 -1.97 -21.13 3.59
CA ASP A 215 -1.24 -20.66 2.40
C ASP A 215 -2.04 -19.66 1.53
N GLU A 216 -3.37 -19.73 1.53
CA GLU A 216 -4.22 -18.83 0.74
C GLU A 216 -5.05 -17.84 1.55
N LEU A 217 -5.23 -18.05 2.86
CA LEU A 217 -6.21 -17.31 3.65
C LEU A 217 -5.73 -17.04 5.06
N ASP A 218 -5.67 -15.76 5.41
CA ASP A 218 -5.52 -15.27 6.76
C ASP A 218 -6.80 -14.61 7.26
N LEU A 219 -7.16 -14.90 8.51
CA LEU A 219 -8.32 -14.35 9.20
C LEU A 219 -7.89 -13.78 10.54
N PHE A 220 -8.23 -12.52 10.79
CA PHE A 220 -7.88 -11.82 12.02
C PHE A 220 -9.11 -11.28 12.72
N PHE A 221 -9.16 -11.46 14.03
CA PHE A 221 -10.05 -10.75 14.92
C PHE A 221 -9.32 -9.55 15.52
N ARG A 222 -9.97 -8.39 15.54
CA ARG A 222 -9.48 -7.22 16.25
C ARG A 222 -10.49 -6.80 17.30
N PHE A 223 -9.99 -6.38 18.44
CA PHE A 223 -10.75 -5.79 19.53
C PHE A 223 -10.16 -4.42 19.84
N ASP A 224 -11.00 -3.40 19.89
CA ASP A 224 -10.63 -2.04 20.22
C ASP A 224 -11.44 -1.57 21.44
N PHE A 225 -10.77 -0.95 22.41
CA PHE A 225 -11.40 -0.28 23.54
C PHE A 225 -10.94 1.17 23.57
N ARG A 226 -11.87 2.10 23.46
CA ARG A 226 -11.62 3.55 23.56
C ARG A 226 -12.35 4.09 24.77
N THR A 227 -11.64 4.78 25.66
CA THR A 227 -12.24 5.32 26.89
C THR A 227 -13.40 6.30 26.60
N SER A 228 -13.31 7.08 25.53
CA SER A 228 -14.35 8.02 25.10
C SER A 228 -15.46 7.43 24.23
N ARG A 229 -15.42 6.15 23.81
CA ARG A 229 -16.44 5.58 22.89
C ARG A 229 -16.80 4.13 23.14
N GLY A 230 -16.14 3.45 24.07
CA GLY A 230 -16.47 2.08 24.44
C GLY A 230 -15.76 1.03 23.59
N LEU A 231 -16.48 -0.07 23.35
CA LEU A 231 -15.94 -1.31 22.78
C LEU A 231 -16.22 -1.40 21.28
N ALA A 232 -15.28 -1.96 20.55
CA ALA A 232 -15.43 -2.28 19.15
C ALA A 232 -14.66 -3.55 18.78
N ALA A 233 -15.04 -4.14 17.66
CA ALA A 233 -14.40 -5.33 17.12
C ALA A 233 -14.33 -5.28 15.60
N ALA A 234 -13.36 -5.99 15.03
CA ALA A 234 -13.21 -6.17 13.59
C ALA A 234 -13.00 -7.64 13.23
N LEU A 235 -13.52 -8.04 12.08
CA LEU A 235 -13.13 -9.26 11.39
C LEU A 235 -12.44 -8.86 10.09
N GLU A 236 -11.19 -9.25 9.94
CA GLU A 236 -10.33 -8.93 8.80
C GLU A 236 -9.94 -10.22 8.08
N SER A 237 -9.94 -10.21 6.75
CA SER A 237 -9.48 -11.34 5.94
C SER A 237 -8.48 -10.89 4.89
N ASP A 238 -7.49 -11.72 4.62
CA ASP A 238 -6.56 -11.58 3.51
C ASP A 238 -6.56 -12.91 2.74
N TYR A 239 -7.10 -12.92 1.53
CA TYR A 239 -7.12 -14.09 0.65
C TYR A 239 -6.21 -13.84 -0.55
N HIS A 240 -5.30 -14.76 -0.82
CA HIS A 240 -4.39 -14.73 -1.97
C HIS A 240 -4.33 -16.11 -2.62
N HIS A 241 -4.46 -16.18 -3.95
CA HIS A 241 -4.33 -17.43 -4.69
C HIS A 241 -3.39 -17.23 -5.88
N GLU A 242 -2.19 -17.84 -5.77
CA GLU A 242 -1.06 -17.62 -6.68
C GLU A 242 -1.39 -17.96 -8.14
N ASN A 243 -2.02 -19.12 -8.40
CA ASN A 243 -2.22 -19.62 -9.76
C ASN A 243 -3.16 -18.75 -10.63
N ASN A 244 -4.07 -18.00 -10.02
CA ASN A 244 -5.03 -17.15 -10.75
C ASN A 244 -4.85 -15.65 -10.45
N ASN A 245 -3.74 -15.29 -9.80
CA ASN A 245 -3.44 -13.96 -9.28
C ASN A 245 -4.68 -13.28 -8.66
N ILE A 246 -5.35 -13.99 -7.74
CA ILE A 246 -6.56 -13.50 -7.07
C ILE A 246 -6.19 -12.98 -5.70
N ASP A 247 -6.55 -11.74 -5.41
CA ASP A 247 -6.44 -11.12 -4.10
C ASP A 247 -7.82 -10.68 -3.61
N PHE A 248 -8.17 -11.01 -2.37
CA PHE A 248 -9.37 -10.49 -1.72
C PHE A 248 -9.12 -10.14 -0.25
N LYS A 249 -9.12 -8.83 0.04
CA LYS A 249 -8.90 -8.30 1.39
C LYS A 249 -10.18 -7.69 1.91
N THR A 250 -10.57 -8.02 3.14
CA THR A 250 -11.73 -7.40 3.80
C THR A 250 -11.37 -6.89 5.19
N LYS A 251 -12.02 -5.82 5.62
CA LYS A 251 -12.00 -5.35 7.01
C LYS A 251 -13.43 -4.94 7.39
N ASN A 252 -14.02 -5.66 8.32
CA ASN A 252 -15.41 -5.47 8.74
C ASN A 252 -15.44 -5.09 10.20
N TYR A 253 -15.84 -3.85 10.51
CA TYR A 253 -15.74 -3.25 11.82
C TYR A 253 -17.11 -2.94 12.40
N LEU A 254 -17.27 -3.19 13.70
CA LEU A 254 -18.47 -2.95 14.48
C LEU A 254 -18.07 -2.30 15.80
N ALA A 255 -18.71 -1.19 16.14
CA ALA A 255 -18.50 -0.46 17.38
C ALA A 255 -19.83 -0.19 18.10
N HIS A 256 -19.78 -0.16 19.43
CA HIS A 256 -20.86 0.32 20.27
C HIS A 256 -20.44 1.61 20.96
N ASP A 257 -20.92 2.74 20.45
CA ASP A 257 -20.55 4.09 20.91
C ASP A 257 -21.24 4.42 22.25
N THR A 258 -20.47 4.38 23.35
CA THR A 258 -21.00 4.51 24.73
C THR A 258 -20.97 5.94 25.29
N PHE A 259 -20.18 6.84 24.71
CA PHE A 259 -19.95 8.18 25.23
C PHE A 259 -20.44 9.20 24.22
N PHE A 260 -21.56 9.81 24.59
CA PHE A 260 -22.41 10.56 23.70
C PHE A 260 -22.31 12.04 24.09
N ASN A 261 -21.72 12.85 23.20
CA ASN A 261 -21.77 14.31 23.27
C ASN A 261 -22.41 14.84 21.98
N ASP A 262 -23.54 14.25 21.61
CA ASP A 262 -24.34 14.63 20.45
C ASP A 262 -25.76 14.93 20.94
N SER A 263 -26.43 15.91 20.35
CA SER A 263 -27.78 16.32 20.72
C SER A 263 -28.87 15.60 19.90
N ASP A 264 -28.51 14.77 18.92
CA ASP A 264 -29.46 14.05 18.06
C ASP A 264 -29.94 12.71 18.67
N PRO A 265 -31.21 12.61 19.13
CA PRO A 265 -31.76 11.40 19.73
C PRO A 265 -31.93 10.21 18.74
N ASN A 266 -31.79 10.43 17.43
CA ASN A 266 -31.98 9.39 16.41
C ASN A 266 -30.70 8.66 15.98
N ARG A 267 -29.54 9.05 16.54
CA ARG A 267 -28.25 8.49 16.12
C ARG A 267 -28.06 7.07 16.68
N LYS A 268 -27.84 6.10 15.79
CA LYS A 268 -27.63 4.68 16.15
C LYS A 268 -26.33 4.50 16.93
N ARG A 269 -26.41 3.97 18.16
CA ARG A 269 -25.24 3.63 19.00
C ARG A 269 -24.39 2.51 18.44
N THR A 270 -24.98 1.63 17.64
CA THR A 270 -24.26 0.58 16.91
C THR A 270 -23.82 1.11 15.57
N ARG A 271 -22.51 1.22 15.38
CA ARG A 271 -21.87 1.81 14.20
C ARG A 271 -20.99 0.76 13.53
N TYR A 272 -20.92 0.79 12.21
CA TYR A 272 -20.21 -0.23 11.46
C TYR A 272 -19.58 0.34 10.20
N ARG A 273 -18.52 -0.33 9.75
CA ARG A 273 -17.90 -0.13 8.45
C ARG A 273 -17.56 -1.47 7.84
N LEU A 274 -18.05 -1.71 6.63
CA LEU A 274 -17.74 -2.90 5.86
C LEU A 274 -16.96 -2.46 4.64
N GLN A 275 -15.74 -2.95 4.49
CA GLN A 275 -14.90 -2.64 3.34
C GLN A 275 -14.20 -3.89 2.82
N GLY A 276 -13.99 -3.90 1.51
CA GLY A 276 -13.20 -4.93 0.86
C GLY A 276 -12.66 -4.49 -0.49
N ILE A 277 -11.57 -5.13 -0.90
CA ILE A 277 -10.91 -4.97 -2.19
C ILE A 277 -10.67 -6.36 -2.75
N PHE A 278 -11.11 -6.57 -3.99
CA PHE A 278 -10.88 -7.74 -4.80
C PHE A 278 -10.08 -7.35 -6.04
N HIS A 279 -9.09 -8.16 -6.38
CA HIS A 279 -8.32 -8.08 -7.62
C HIS A 279 -8.19 -9.49 -8.20
N SER A 280 -8.27 -9.59 -9.52
CA SER A 280 -7.99 -10.83 -10.23
C SER A 280 -7.44 -10.49 -11.61
N GLU A 281 -6.45 -11.26 -12.03
CA GLU A 281 -5.79 -11.11 -13.32
C GLU A 281 -5.44 -12.50 -13.84
N ASN A 282 -5.78 -12.78 -15.10
CA ASN A 282 -5.39 -14.06 -15.69
C ASN A 282 -3.94 -14.03 -16.19
N GLU A 283 -3.32 -15.20 -16.31
CA GLU A 283 -1.92 -15.34 -16.73
C GLU A 283 -1.60 -14.68 -18.10
N GLU A 284 -2.59 -14.61 -19.00
CA GLU A 284 -2.43 -14.04 -20.34
C GLU A 284 -2.61 -12.52 -20.40
N ASP A 285 -2.87 -11.84 -19.27
CA ASP A 285 -3.17 -10.39 -19.19
C ASP A 285 -4.41 -9.95 -20.01
N THR A 286 -5.21 -10.90 -20.53
CA THR A 286 -6.38 -10.62 -21.37
C THR A 286 -7.61 -10.20 -20.59
N PHE A 287 -7.70 -10.56 -19.30
CA PHE A 287 -8.81 -10.21 -18.43
C PHE A 287 -8.31 -9.78 -17.05
N LYS A 288 -8.73 -8.59 -16.61
CA LYS A 288 -8.40 -8.05 -15.29
C LYS A 288 -9.66 -7.56 -14.61
N ALA A 289 -9.94 -8.03 -13.41
CA ALA A 289 -11.08 -7.61 -12.61
C ALA A 289 -10.61 -6.91 -11.33
N PHE A 290 -11.32 -5.85 -10.97
CA PHE A 290 -11.12 -5.11 -9.74
C PHE A 290 -12.49 -4.78 -9.14
N PHE A 291 -12.67 -5.04 -7.86
CA PHE A 291 -13.89 -4.67 -7.14
C PHE A 291 -13.53 -4.09 -5.78
N ARG A 292 -14.21 -3.01 -5.39
CA ARG A 292 -14.09 -2.45 -4.05
C ARG A 292 -15.43 -2.00 -3.53
N TYR A 293 -15.61 -2.06 -2.22
CA TYR A 293 -16.75 -1.50 -1.53
C TYR A 293 -16.35 -0.86 -0.20
N ASP A 294 -17.13 0.13 0.23
CA ASP A 294 -16.94 0.81 1.52
C ASP A 294 -18.30 1.32 2.01
N LYS A 295 -18.89 0.59 2.95
CA LYS A 295 -20.25 0.82 3.47
C LYS A 295 -20.16 1.30 4.90
N PHE A 296 -20.78 2.45 5.17
CA PHE A 296 -20.84 3.05 6.50
C PHE A 296 -22.23 2.96 7.12
N SER A 297 -22.28 2.91 8.45
CA SER A 297 -23.51 3.12 9.22
C SER A 297 -24.05 4.55 9.07
N ASP A 298 -23.17 5.54 9.05
CA ASP A 298 -23.49 6.97 9.10
C ASP A 298 -22.27 7.80 8.62
N PRO A 299 -22.44 9.07 8.21
CA PRO A 299 -21.38 9.87 7.59
C PRO A 299 -20.19 10.18 8.51
N ASN A 300 -20.39 10.15 9.83
CA ASN A 300 -19.37 10.52 10.80
C ASN A 300 -18.52 9.31 11.24
N MET A 301 -18.81 8.09 10.75
CA MET A 301 -18.11 6.87 11.18
C MET A 301 -16.59 6.97 10.99
N PRO A 302 -16.06 7.44 9.83
CA PRO A 302 -14.63 7.59 9.63
C PRO A 302 -13.96 8.55 10.61
N LEU A 303 -14.63 9.67 10.94
CA LEU A 303 -14.11 10.73 11.81
C LEU A 303 -14.11 10.31 13.29
N ASP A 304 -15.15 9.59 13.71
CA ASP A 304 -15.30 9.21 15.11
C ASP A 304 -14.42 8.00 15.49
N PHE A 305 -14.12 7.14 14.51
CA PHE A 305 -13.32 5.92 14.67
C PHE A 305 -12.07 5.96 13.76
N GLU A 306 -11.32 7.06 13.83
CA GLU A 306 -10.06 7.21 13.08
C GLU A 306 -8.98 6.19 13.51
N GLY A 307 -8.18 5.75 12.54
CA GLY A 307 -6.96 4.98 12.79
C GLY A 307 -6.34 4.33 11.55
N ASP A 308 -5.00 4.27 11.54
CA ASP A 308 -4.17 3.57 10.54
C ASP A 308 -4.62 2.11 10.28
N ASP A 309 -5.33 1.52 11.25
CA ASP A 309 -5.77 0.13 11.23
C ASP A 309 -6.86 -0.14 10.16
N PHE A 310 -7.48 0.92 9.61
CA PHE A 310 -8.56 0.87 8.62
C PHE A 310 -8.12 1.05 7.16
N GLU A 311 -6.83 1.22 6.86
CA GLU A 311 -6.40 1.62 5.52
C GLU A 311 -6.43 0.46 4.51
N LEU A 312 -7.62 0.14 4.01
CA LEU A 312 -7.79 -0.23 2.61
C LEU A 312 -8.10 1.08 1.88
N ASN A 313 -7.49 1.35 0.73
CA ASN A 313 -7.72 2.58 -0.04
C ASN A 313 -9.09 2.56 -0.76
N THR A 314 -10.16 2.40 0.02
CA THR A 314 -11.56 2.21 -0.39
C THR A 314 -12.46 3.38 -0.02
N ALA A 315 -11.96 4.37 0.73
CA ALA A 315 -12.74 5.47 1.31
C ALA A 315 -13.84 6.00 0.37
N LEU A 316 -15.11 5.72 0.72
CA LEU A 316 -16.34 6.12 0.01
C LEU A 316 -16.49 5.60 -1.44
N LYS A 317 -15.66 4.66 -1.87
CA LYS A 317 -15.69 4.08 -3.23
C LYS A 317 -16.35 2.72 -3.21
N THR A 318 -17.38 2.57 -4.02
CA THR A 318 -17.96 1.26 -4.33
C THR A 318 -18.08 1.14 -5.83
N GLU A 319 -17.26 0.27 -6.40
CA GLU A 319 -17.17 0.09 -7.84
C GLU A 319 -16.61 -1.28 -8.20
N ALA A 320 -17.01 -1.76 -9.37
CA ALA A 320 -16.43 -2.91 -10.04
C ALA A 320 -15.92 -2.48 -11.41
N ILE A 321 -14.75 -2.95 -11.79
CA ILE A 321 -14.09 -2.68 -13.06
C ILE A 321 -13.62 -4.01 -13.63
N ALA A 322 -13.92 -4.28 -14.89
CA ALA A 322 -13.39 -5.43 -15.60
C ALA A 322 -12.83 -4.98 -16.95
N TYR A 323 -11.56 -5.28 -17.19
CA TYR A 323 -10.87 -5.03 -18.43
C TYR A 323 -10.80 -6.30 -19.24
N TYR A 324 -11.02 -6.18 -20.54
CA TYR A 324 -10.80 -7.23 -21.51
C TYR A 324 -9.93 -6.70 -22.64
N THR A 325 -8.79 -7.34 -22.89
CA THR A 325 -7.83 -6.93 -23.91
C THR A 325 -7.71 -8.03 -24.95
N HIS A 326 -7.96 -7.67 -26.20
CA HIS A 326 -7.80 -8.51 -27.38
C HIS A 326 -7.01 -7.74 -28.46
N PRO A 327 -6.25 -8.40 -29.36
CA PRO A 327 -5.46 -7.71 -30.39
C PRO A 327 -6.20 -6.72 -31.30
N TYR A 328 -7.54 -6.74 -31.33
CA TYR A 328 -8.37 -5.85 -32.14
C TYR A 328 -9.30 -4.93 -31.32
N VAL A 329 -9.49 -5.21 -30.03
CA VAL A 329 -10.43 -4.49 -29.18
C VAL A 329 -9.95 -4.50 -27.73
N ALA A 330 -10.00 -3.34 -27.08
CA ALA A 330 -9.87 -3.22 -25.64
C ALA A 330 -11.22 -2.75 -25.07
N SER A 331 -11.74 -3.46 -24.08
CA SER A 331 -13.01 -3.18 -23.45
C SER A 331 -12.86 -2.97 -21.95
N ASN A 332 -13.66 -2.08 -21.38
CA ASN A 332 -13.74 -1.80 -19.96
C ASN A 332 -15.21 -1.77 -19.52
N PHE A 333 -15.60 -2.69 -18.66
CA PHE A 333 -16.86 -2.67 -17.94
C PHE A 333 -16.66 -1.98 -16.59
N TYR A 334 -17.45 -0.95 -16.31
CA TYR A 334 -17.40 -0.16 -15.09
C TYR A 334 -18.78 -0.08 -14.45
N LEU A 335 -18.86 -0.41 -13.16
CA LEU A 335 -20.09 -0.39 -12.37
C LEU A 335 -19.83 0.39 -11.10
N ARG A 336 -20.64 1.42 -10.81
CA ARG A 336 -20.47 2.28 -9.64
C ARG A 336 -21.81 2.58 -8.97
N PRO A 337 -22.31 1.72 -8.08
CA PRO A 337 -23.57 1.95 -7.37
C PRO A 337 -23.40 2.86 -6.17
N LYS A 338 -24.47 3.58 -5.81
CA LYS A 338 -24.57 4.34 -4.56
C LYS A 338 -25.02 3.40 -3.44
N ILE A 339 -24.11 3.02 -2.55
CA ILE A 339 -24.46 2.21 -1.37
C ILE A 339 -24.59 3.05 -0.07
N ASN A 340 -24.03 4.26 -0.05
CA ASN A 340 -24.10 5.20 1.06
C ASN A 340 -25.09 6.33 0.72
N SER A 341 -26.15 6.49 1.51
CA SER A 341 -27.27 7.40 1.21
C SER A 341 -26.96 8.88 1.46
N PHE A 342 -26.00 9.17 2.34
CA PHE A 342 -25.68 10.50 2.88
C PHE A 342 -24.89 11.44 1.95
N GLN A 343 -24.69 11.06 0.68
CA GLN A 343 -23.98 11.89 -0.30
C GLN A 343 -24.74 11.97 -1.63
N GLY A 344 -24.60 13.10 -2.34
CA GLY A 344 -24.96 13.17 -3.75
C GLY A 344 -23.99 12.32 -4.57
N PHE A 345 -24.48 11.56 -5.55
CA PHE A 345 -23.65 10.57 -6.23
C PHE A 345 -24.10 10.31 -7.67
N LYS A 346 -23.14 10.37 -8.60
CA LYS A 346 -23.29 9.90 -9.99
C LYS A 346 -23.05 8.40 -10.05
N GLN A 347 -24.09 7.63 -10.28
CA GLN A 347 -24.01 6.19 -10.49
C GLN A 347 -23.78 5.85 -11.97
N GLU A 348 -23.02 4.79 -12.21
CA GLU A 348 -22.80 4.18 -13.53
C GLU A 348 -23.26 2.72 -13.44
N LEU A 349 -24.36 2.34 -14.12
CA LEU A 349 -25.10 1.09 -13.88
C LEU A 349 -25.54 0.33 -15.15
N PRO A 350 -24.63 -0.25 -15.95
CA PRO A 350 -23.18 -0.08 -15.95
C PRO A 350 -22.72 0.96 -16.99
N THR A 351 -21.41 1.10 -17.15
CA THR A 351 -20.73 1.74 -18.28
C THR A 351 -19.82 0.72 -18.96
N ILE A 352 -19.90 0.59 -20.28
CA ILE A 352 -19.03 -0.24 -21.12
C ILE A 352 -18.30 0.68 -22.08
N ARG A 353 -16.96 0.65 -22.09
CA ARG A 353 -16.11 1.41 -23.01
C ARG A 353 -15.37 0.44 -23.90
N MET A 354 -15.37 0.66 -25.20
CA MET A 354 -14.70 -0.17 -26.20
C MET A 354 -13.85 0.70 -27.10
N GLY A 355 -12.54 0.46 -27.11
CA GLY A 355 -11.60 1.02 -28.08
C GLY A 355 -11.20 -0.04 -29.08
N PHE A 356 -11.22 0.29 -30.36
CA PHE A 356 -10.86 -0.65 -31.42
C PHE A 356 -9.47 -0.33 -31.95
N LYS A 357 -8.77 -1.35 -32.44
CA LYS A 357 -7.44 -1.17 -33.04
C LYS A 357 -7.54 -0.19 -34.21
N PRO A 358 -6.70 0.87 -34.25
CA PRO A 358 -6.71 1.80 -35.37
C PRO A 358 -6.51 1.11 -36.72
N LEU A 359 -7.30 1.52 -37.71
CA LEU A 359 -7.30 0.92 -39.05
C LEU A 359 -6.62 1.85 -40.06
N ASN A 360 -5.63 1.33 -40.79
CA ASN A 360 -5.03 2.03 -41.92
C ASN A 360 -5.95 1.95 -43.14
N ILE A 361 -6.35 3.10 -43.68
CA ILE A 361 -7.24 3.17 -44.86
C ILE A 361 -6.42 2.96 -46.13
N GLY A 362 -6.28 1.70 -46.54
CA GLY A 362 -5.57 1.30 -47.76
C GLY A 362 -4.13 1.83 -47.78
N LYS A 363 -3.74 2.48 -48.88
CA LYS A 363 -2.40 3.09 -49.06
C LYS A 363 -2.36 4.60 -48.79
N SER A 364 -3.44 5.19 -48.26
CA SER A 364 -3.57 6.64 -48.10
C SER A 364 -2.67 7.23 -46.99
N GLY A 365 -2.23 6.39 -46.05
CA GLY A 365 -1.58 6.81 -44.81
C GLY A 365 -2.54 7.43 -43.79
N ILE A 366 -3.85 7.38 -44.06
CA ILE A 366 -4.88 7.81 -43.10
C ILE A 366 -5.13 6.67 -42.12
N ILE A 367 -5.13 7.01 -40.83
CA ILE A 367 -5.42 6.14 -39.71
C ILE A 367 -6.81 6.50 -39.20
N PHE A 368 -7.71 5.52 -39.18
CA PHE A 368 -9.03 5.65 -38.56
C PHE A 368 -8.96 5.13 -37.13
N GLU A 369 -9.34 5.98 -36.17
CA GLU A 369 -9.42 5.66 -34.75
C GLU A 369 -10.87 5.76 -34.30
N ASN A 370 -11.33 4.81 -33.48
CA ASN A 370 -12.68 4.84 -32.97
C ASN A 370 -12.82 4.29 -31.55
N GLN A 371 -13.75 4.89 -30.80
CA GLN A 371 -14.11 4.49 -29.45
C GLN A 371 -15.62 4.58 -29.27
N ILE A 372 -16.20 3.62 -28.55
CA ILE A 372 -17.62 3.56 -28.21
C ILE A 372 -17.78 3.45 -26.70
N ASN A 373 -18.67 4.25 -26.12
CA ASN A 373 -19.05 4.21 -24.71
C ASN A 373 -20.58 4.02 -24.59
N LEU A 374 -21.01 3.02 -23.81
CA LEU A 374 -22.40 2.70 -23.53
C LEU A 374 -22.63 2.76 -22.03
N SER A 375 -23.49 3.65 -21.56
CA SER A 375 -23.68 3.88 -20.12
C SER A 375 -25.16 3.99 -19.75
N TYR A 376 -25.51 3.51 -18.56
CA TYR A 376 -26.73 3.97 -17.87
C TYR A 376 -26.32 4.81 -16.66
N LEU A 377 -26.57 6.10 -16.75
CA LEU A 377 -26.14 7.07 -15.75
C LEU A 377 -27.34 7.48 -14.89
N ASN A 378 -27.14 7.50 -13.57
CA ASN A 378 -28.16 7.93 -12.62
C ASN A 378 -27.54 8.85 -11.57
N TYR A 379 -27.90 10.13 -11.61
CA TYR A 379 -27.44 11.10 -10.63
C TYR A 379 -28.47 11.22 -9.51
N GLN A 380 -28.10 10.79 -8.31
CA GLN A 380 -28.93 10.89 -7.12
C GLN A 380 -28.42 11.98 -6.19
N TYR A 381 -29.25 13.00 -5.94
CA TYR A 381 -28.94 14.03 -4.96
C TYR A 381 -28.94 13.48 -3.53
N ASN A 382 -28.35 14.24 -2.60
CA ASN A 382 -28.42 13.91 -1.18
C ASN A 382 -29.87 14.09 -0.70
N GLN A 383 -30.39 13.10 0.01
CA GLN A 383 -31.75 13.15 0.57
C GLN A 383 -31.87 14.13 1.74
N SER A 384 -30.75 14.53 2.34
CA SER A 384 -30.69 15.48 3.47
C SER A 384 -30.67 16.95 3.04
N LEU A 385 -30.91 17.28 1.77
CA LEU A 385 -30.99 18.67 1.32
C LEU A 385 -32.27 19.32 1.85
N GLU A 386 -32.17 20.58 2.33
CA GLU A 386 -33.34 21.36 2.79
C GLU A 386 -34.43 21.49 1.72
N LYS A 387 -34.01 21.56 0.45
CA LYS A 387 -34.90 21.56 -0.71
C LYS A 387 -34.59 20.32 -1.56
N PRO A 388 -35.54 19.36 -1.69
CA PRO A 388 -35.31 18.17 -2.48
C PRO A 388 -35.17 18.55 -3.97
N ILE A 389 -34.03 18.21 -4.56
CA ILE A 389 -33.77 18.37 -5.99
C ILE A 389 -34.07 17.03 -6.67
N PRO A 390 -34.88 17.00 -7.74
CA PRO A 390 -35.18 15.76 -8.43
C PRO A 390 -33.90 15.14 -9.00
N SER A 391 -33.73 13.84 -8.74
CA SER A 391 -32.68 13.03 -9.34
C SER A 391 -32.98 12.80 -10.82
N PHE A 392 -31.95 12.58 -11.63
CA PHE A 392 -32.12 12.36 -13.07
C PHE A 392 -31.26 11.20 -13.56
N HIS A 393 -31.73 10.54 -14.62
CA HIS A 393 -31.07 9.39 -15.19
C HIS A 393 -31.23 9.37 -16.72
N SER A 394 -30.30 8.72 -17.40
CA SER A 394 -30.34 8.57 -18.84
C SER A 394 -29.45 7.41 -19.30
N GLY A 395 -29.90 6.68 -20.31
CA GLY A 395 -29.01 5.85 -21.11
C GLY A 395 -28.20 6.77 -22.03
N ARG A 396 -26.88 6.61 -22.05
CA ARG A 396 -25.93 7.42 -22.82
C ARG A 396 -25.18 6.51 -23.78
N PHE A 397 -25.25 6.79 -25.07
CA PHE A 397 -24.41 6.19 -26.10
C PHE A 397 -23.50 7.27 -26.66
N GLU A 398 -22.21 7.06 -26.54
CA GLU A 398 -21.18 7.97 -27.02
C GLU A 398 -20.29 7.24 -28.00
N PHE A 399 -19.95 7.91 -29.10
CA PHE A 399 -18.99 7.41 -30.06
C PHE A 399 -18.06 8.53 -30.51
N HIS A 400 -16.78 8.19 -30.58
CA HIS A 400 -15.72 9.08 -31.03
C HIS A 400 -15.05 8.43 -32.23
N GLU A 401 -14.93 9.18 -33.30
CA GLU A 401 -14.26 8.77 -34.53
C GLU A 401 -13.27 9.84 -34.94
N SER A 402 -12.07 9.44 -35.35
CA SER A 402 -11.10 10.36 -35.91
C SER A 402 -10.33 9.75 -37.07
N PHE A 403 -9.96 10.62 -38.00
CA PHE A 403 -9.13 10.32 -39.16
C PHE A 403 -7.88 11.18 -39.04
N VAL A 404 -6.74 10.51 -38.84
CA VAL A 404 -5.45 11.15 -38.62
C VAL A 404 -4.51 10.81 -39.77
N ARG A 405 -3.73 11.77 -40.25
CA ARG A 405 -2.73 11.51 -41.29
C ARG A 405 -1.40 12.18 -40.95
N PRO A 406 -0.43 11.45 -40.38
CA PRO A 406 0.92 11.96 -40.19
C PRO A 406 1.61 12.18 -41.55
N ILE A 407 2.14 13.37 -41.79
CA ILE A 407 2.86 13.75 -43.00
C ILE A 407 4.23 14.29 -42.59
N ASP A 408 5.29 13.61 -43.01
CA ASP A 408 6.67 14.06 -42.79
C ASP A 408 7.09 15.04 -43.90
N LEU A 409 7.28 16.31 -43.55
CA LEU A 409 7.70 17.41 -44.44
C LEU A 409 9.14 17.82 -44.13
N PHE A 410 10.12 17.08 -44.64
CA PHE A 410 11.57 17.32 -44.47
C PHE A 410 12.03 17.52 -43.01
N PHE A 411 11.91 18.74 -42.46
CA PHE A 411 12.21 19.02 -41.04
C PHE A 411 10.96 19.10 -40.15
N LEU A 412 9.76 19.19 -40.72
CA LEU A 412 8.51 19.43 -39.99
C LEU A 412 7.61 18.20 -40.09
N LYS A 413 7.10 17.72 -38.97
CA LYS A 413 6.00 16.75 -38.95
C LYS A 413 4.69 17.51 -38.90
N CYS A 414 3.78 17.17 -39.80
CA CYS A 414 2.47 17.77 -39.93
C CYS A 414 1.41 16.68 -39.81
N THR A 415 0.58 16.75 -38.78
CA THR A 415 -0.43 15.74 -38.48
C THR A 415 -1.81 16.39 -38.43
N PRO A 416 -2.46 16.61 -39.59
CA PRO A 416 -3.87 16.97 -39.63
C PRO A 416 -4.74 15.83 -39.11
N TYR A 417 -5.83 16.21 -38.45
CA TYR A 417 -6.88 15.29 -38.04
C TYR A 417 -8.26 15.94 -38.16
N VAL A 418 -9.23 15.09 -38.46
CA VAL A 418 -10.65 15.41 -38.48
C VAL A 418 -11.40 14.31 -37.75
N GLY A 419 -12.45 14.64 -37.01
CA GLY A 419 -13.17 13.67 -36.22
C GLY A 419 -14.58 14.11 -35.89
N TYR A 420 -15.30 13.23 -35.24
CA TYR A 420 -16.67 13.39 -34.85
C TYR A 420 -16.89 12.79 -33.47
N ASN A 421 -17.51 13.55 -32.58
CA ASN A 421 -18.02 13.07 -31.30
C ASN A 421 -19.54 13.16 -31.32
N GLY A 422 -20.21 12.04 -31.14
CA GLY A 422 -21.66 11.99 -30.97
C GLY A 422 -22.02 11.42 -29.62
N VAL A 423 -22.86 12.13 -28.87
CA VAL A 423 -23.41 11.70 -27.59
C VAL A 423 -24.93 11.70 -27.69
N PHE A 424 -25.55 10.56 -27.42
CA PHE A 424 -27.00 10.39 -27.45
C PHE A 424 -27.52 10.00 -26.07
N TYR A 425 -28.61 10.63 -25.69
CA TYR A 425 -29.28 10.41 -24.41
C TYR A 425 -30.69 9.90 -24.64
N THR A 426 -31.06 8.81 -23.97
CA THR A 426 -32.44 8.30 -24.02
C THR A 426 -33.43 9.26 -23.38
N LEU A 427 -32.99 10.02 -22.38
CA LEU A 427 -33.77 11.03 -21.66
C LEU A 427 -32.98 12.33 -21.51
N SER A 428 -33.65 13.44 -21.80
CA SER A 428 -33.21 14.82 -21.54
C SER A 428 -33.94 15.43 -20.35
N GLN A 429 -33.62 16.69 -20.02
CA GLN A 429 -34.34 17.49 -19.02
C GLN A 429 -35.85 17.59 -19.32
N ASN A 430 -36.25 17.45 -20.58
CA ASN A 430 -37.65 17.50 -21.03
C ASN A 430 -38.29 16.11 -21.18
N GLY A 431 -37.59 15.04 -20.77
CA GLY A 431 -38.10 13.66 -20.84
C GLY A 431 -38.03 13.01 -22.23
N ASN A 432 -37.45 13.68 -23.23
CA ASN A 432 -37.34 13.19 -24.61
C ASN A 432 -35.90 12.77 -24.95
N PHE A 433 -35.74 11.93 -25.99
CA PHE A 433 -34.44 11.65 -26.59
C PHE A 433 -33.75 12.94 -27.04
N THR A 434 -32.45 13.04 -26.80
CA THR A 434 -31.63 14.19 -27.24
C THR A 434 -30.25 13.73 -27.66
N SER A 435 -29.55 14.57 -28.43
CA SER A 435 -28.19 14.30 -28.86
C SER A 435 -27.35 15.56 -28.94
N GLU A 436 -26.06 15.36 -28.79
CA GLU A 436 -25.01 16.35 -28.92
C GLU A 436 -24.00 15.84 -29.94
N ASN A 437 -23.70 16.68 -30.93
CA ASN A 437 -22.93 16.27 -32.10
C ASN A 437 -21.89 17.33 -32.39
N LEU A 438 -20.62 16.93 -32.35
CA LEU A 438 -19.47 17.81 -32.44
C LEU A 438 -18.57 17.33 -33.56
N PHE A 439 -18.15 18.28 -34.38
CA PHE A 439 -17.12 18.06 -35.37
C PHE A 439 -15.79 18.55 -34.81
N ILE A 440 -14.78 17.69 -34.87
CA ILE A 440 -13.41 17.99 -34.45
C ILE A 440 -12.55 18.17 -35.68
N TYR A 441 -11.71 19.19 -35.67
CA TYR A 441 -10.64 19.29 -36.64
C TYR A 441 -9.46 20.04 -36.06
N GLY A 442 -8.27 19.69 -36.53
CA GLY A 442 -7.05 20.28 -36.03
C GLY A 442 -5.83 19.86 -36.82
N ILE A 443 -4.70 20.43 -36.42
CA ILE A 443 -3.39 20.15 -37.00
C ILE A 443 -2.34 20.27 -35.91
N ASP A 444 -1.57 19.20 -35.75
CA ASP A 444 -0.40 19.16 -34.89
C ASP A 444 0.85 19.32 -35.76
N LEU A 445 1.64 20.35 -35.47
CA LEU A 445 2.92 20.65 -36.11
C LEU A 445 4.03 20.50 -35.08
N ASP A 446 5.06 19.71 -35.38
CA ASP A 446 6.22 19.55 -34.51
C ASP A 446 7.51 19.30 -35.30
N THR A 447 8.64 19.69 -34.73
CA THR A 447 9.98 19.39 -35.27
C THR A 447 10.93 19.07 -34.14
N THR A 448 12.04 18.38 -34.44
CA THR A 448 13.12 18.13 -33.49
C THR A 448 14.42 18.70 -34.03
N LEU A 449 14.97 19.69 -33.34
CA LEU A 449 16.27 20.27 -33.60
C LEU A 449 17.26 19.76 -32.56
N ARG A 450 18.44 19.28 -32.99
CA ARG A 450 19.46 18.74 -32.11
C ARG A 450 20.73 19.57 -32.18
N LYS A 451 21.30 19.92 -31.02
CA LYS A 451 22.64 20.51 -30.91
C LYS A 451 23.43 19.83 -29.80
N GLN A 452 24.68 19.50 -30.10
CA GLN A 452 25.61 18.88 -29.15
C GLN A 452 26.60 19.93 -28.66
N TYR A 453 26.70 20.06 -27.34
CA TYR A 453 27.68 20.90 -26.64
C TYR A 453 28.70 20.00 -25.94
N SER A 454 29.80 20.57 -25.43
CA SER A 454 30.85 19.80 -24.76
C SER A 454 30.37 19.04 -23.51
N GLY A 455 29.34 19.55 -22.82
CA GLY A 455 28.83 18.96 -21.57
C GLY A 455 27.41 18.36 -21.63
N PHE A 456 26.66 18.60 -22.71
CA PHE A 456 25.27 18.15 -22.83
C PHE A 456 24.78 18.12 -24.28
N ILE A 457 23.71 17.35 -24.51
CA ILE A 457 22.94 17.36 -25.76
C ILE A 457 21.66 18.13 -25.52
N HIS A 458 21.34 19.08 -26.41
CA HIS A 458 20.09 19.83 -26.41
C HIS A 458 19.21 19.35 -27.56
N LEU A 459 18.02 18.84 -27.23
CA LEU A 459 16.93 18.65 -28.18
C LEU A 459 15.91 19.78 -27.96
N LEU A 460 15.69 20.58 -28.99
CA LEU A 460 14.67 21.61 -29.03
C LEU A 460 13.52 21.08 -29.89
N ASN A 461 12.33 21.06 -29.31
CA ASN A 461 11.10 20.61 -29.94
C ASN A 461 10.07 21.75 -30.00
N PRO A 462 10.17 22.65 -30.99
CA PRO A 462 9.13 23.61 -31.29
C PRO A 462 7.87 22.89 -31.75
N TYR A 463 6.70 23.35 -31.30
CA TYR A 463 5.41 22.79 -31.68
C TYR A 463 4.33 23.86 -31.80
N ALA A 464 3.33 23.56 -32.62
CA ALA A 464 2.08 24.30 -32.72
C ALA A 464 0.92 23.30 -32.86
N LYS A 465 -0.07 23.41 -31.99
CA LYS A 465 -1.26 22.55 -31.97
C LYS A 465 -2.49 23.40 -32.11
N PHE A 466 -3.17 23.26 -33.23
CA PHE A 466 -4.46 23.90 -33.46
C PHE A 466 -5.56 22.86 -33.32
N TYR A 467 -6.54 23.13 -32.44
CA TYR A 467 -7.63 22.23 -32.10
C TYR A 467 -8.95 22.99 -32.08
N THR A 468 -9.99 22.38 -32.66
CA THR A 468 -11.35 22.93 -32.67
C THR A 468 -12.38 21.88 -32.27
N LEU A 469 -13.31 22.30 -31.39
CA LEU A 469 -14.61 21.70 -31.14
C LEU A 469 -15.67 22.59 -31.81
N HIS A 470 -16.27 22.10 -32.89
CA HIS A 470 -17.32 22.81 -33.62
C HIS A 470 -18.67 22.09 -33.43
N PRO A 471 -19.64 22.69 -32.72
CA PRO A 471 -20.92 22.06 -32.51
C PRO A 471 -21.78 22.09 -33.77
N VAL A 472 -22.29 20.92 -34.17
CA VAL A 472 -23.26 20.78 -35.26
C VAL A 472 -24.68 20.97 -34.74
N ALA A 473 -24.98 20.38 -33.57
CA ALA A 473 -26.23 20.56 -32.86
C ALA A 473 -26.03 20.26 -31.37
N ILE A 474 -26.27 21.25 -30.52
CA ILE A 474 -26.35 21.09 -29.06
C ILE A 474 -27.80 21.33 -28.66
N LYS A 475 -28.44 20.28 -28.15
CA LYS A 475 -29.78 20.36 -27.56
C LYS A 475 -29.67 20.29 -26.05
N PRO A 476 -30.61 20.86 -25.28
CA PRO A 476 -30.64 20.71 -23.83
C PRO A 476 -30.57 19.23 -23.42
N HIS A 477 -29.62 18.90 -22.56
CA HIS A 477 -29.34 17.55 -22.09
C HIS A 477 -28.91 17.58 -20.62
N TYR A 478 -28.79 16.41 -19.99
CA TYR A 478 -28.30 16.31 -18.63
C TYR A 478 -26.77 16.32 -18.61
N ILE A 479 -26.17 17.10 -17.71
CA ILE A 479 -24.72 17.11 -17.50
C ILE A 479 -24.40 16.08 -16.41
N PHE A 480 -23.81 14.94 -16.80
CA PHE A 480 -23.34 13.92 -15.88
C PHE A 480 -21.85 14.04 -15.58
N SER A 481 -21.07 14.60 -16.51
CA SER A 481 -19.62 14.68 -16.46
C SER A 481 -19.08 15.87 -17.28
N TYR A 482 -17.76 16.05 -17.29
CA TYR A 482 -17.13 17.08 -18.12
C TYR A 482 -17.22 16.76 -19.62
N ASP A 483 -17.38 15.47 -19.97
CA ASP A 483 -17.63 14.99 -21.35
C ASP A 483 -19.08 15.29 -21.81
N ASP A 484 -19.81 16.15 -21.11
CA ASP A 484 -21.15 16.63 -21.49
C ASP A 484 -21.18 18.18 -21.50
N GLY A 485 -20.02 18.83 -21.32
CA GLY A 485 -19.90 20.28 -21.27
C GLY A 485 -19.26 20.86 -22.52
N PHE A 486 -19.71 20.45 -23.72
CA PHE A 486 -19.08 20.88 -24.95
C PHE A 486 -19.63 22.21 -25.45
N ASP A 487 -18.90 23.27 -25.17
CA ASP A 487 -19.09 24.54 -25.85
C ASP A 487 -18.14 24.66 -27.06
N PRO A 488 -18.49 25.46 -28.09
CA PRO A 488 -17.57 25.74 -29.19
C PRO A 488 -16.22 26.25 -28.66
N TYR A 489 -15.14 25.57 -29.04
CA TYR A 489 -13.82 25.85 -28.50
C TYR A 489 -12.78 25.74 -29.61
N LYS A 490 -12.03 26.82 -29.83
CA LYS A 490 -11.01 26.88 -30.88
C LYS A 490 -9.74 27.49 -30.32
N VAL A 491 -8.67 26.71 -30.31
CA VAL A 491 -7.44 27.06 -29.61
C VAL A 491 -6.20 26.71 -30.44
N LEU A 492 -5.20 27.57 -30.37
CA LEU A 492 -3.84 27.34 -30.84
C LEU A 492 -2.92 27.37 -29.62
N LYS A 493 -2.30 26.22 -29.30
CA LYS A 493 -1.19 26.12 -28.34
C LYS A 493 0.12 26.13 -29.13
N ILE A 494 0.98 27.11 -28.91
CA ILE A 494 2.34 27.13 -29.46
C ILE A 494 3.33 26.99 -28.33
N GLY A 495 4.47 26.35 -28.58
CA GLY A 495 5.51 26.25 -27.58
C GLY A 495 6.80 25.64 -28.09
N ALA A 496 7.74 25.49 -27.17
CA ALA A 496 9.02 24.86 -27.42
C ALA A 496 9.46 24.06 -26.20
N LYS A 497 9.57 22.74 -26.38
CA LYS A 497 10.14 21.85 -25.35
C LYS A 497 11.65 21.80 -25.52
N ASN A 498 12.37 21.96 -24.42
CA ASN A 498 13.81 21.88 -24.36
C ASN A 498 14.17 20.68 -23.52
N HIS A 499 14.81 19.68 -24.13
CA HIS A 499 15.35 18.53 -23.44
C HIS A 499 16.87 18.65 -23.40
N LEU A 500 17.42 18.80 -22.19
CA LEU A 500 18.86 18.91 -21.95
C LEU A 500 19.34 17.61 -21.30
N TYR A 501 20.13 16.84 -22.05
CA TYR A 501 20.69 15.58 -21.60
C TYR A 501 22.15 15.77 -21.21
N PHE A 502 22.43 15.64 -19.92
CA PHE A 502 23.77 15.58 -19.35
C PHE A 502 24.17 14.11 -19.13
N SER A 503 25.42 13.84 -18.77
CA SER A 503 25.89 12.46 -18.54
C SER A 503 25.07 11.67 -17.50
N LYS A 504 24.43 12.34 -16.53
CA LYS A 504 23.67 11.70 -15.44
C LYS A 504 22.31 12.36 -15.14
N ASN A 505 22.00 13.47 -15.80
CA ASN A 505 20.85 14.30 -15.48
C ASN A 505 20.06 14.62 -16.73
N LYS A 506 18.75 14.83 -16.59
CA LYS A 506 17.86 15.25 -17.66
C LYS A 506 17.04 16.45 -17.19
N TRP A 507 17.07 17.53 -17.95
CA TRP A 507 16.23 18.69 -17.70
C TRP A 507 15.26 18.89 -18.87
N ASP A 508 13.98 18.91 -18.57
CA ASP A 508 12.90 19.16 -19.52
C ASP A 508 12.25 20.50 -19.19
N ILE A 509 12.17 21.41 -20.17
CA ILE A 509 11.59 22.74 -20.00
C ILE A 509 10.66 23.02 -21.18
N ASP A 510 9.36 23.13 -20.94
CA ASP A 510 8.35 23.54 -21.94
C ASP A 510 7.93 24.97 -21.69
N LEU A 511 8.11 25.83 -22.70
CA LEU A 511 7.59 27.19 -22.73
C LEU A 511 6.46 27.24 -23.76
N PHE A 512 5.26 27.64 -23.35
CA PHE A 512 4.09 27.61 -24.23
C PHE A 512 3.13 28.78 -24.02
N GLY A 513 2.36 29.10 -25.06
CA GLY A 513 1.32 30.12 -25.05
C GLY A 513 0.04 29.61 -25.71
N TYR A 514 -1.10 30.08 -25.21
CA TYR A 514 -2.41 29.81 -25.77
C TYR A 514 -2.96 31.05 -26.45
N ARG A 515 -3.43 30.86 -27.68
CA ARG A 515 -4.32 31.78 -28.38
C ARG A 515 -5.66 31.08 -28.55
N PHE A 516 -6.74 31.71 -28.14
CA PHE A 516 -8.07 31.21 -28.46
C PHE A 516 -8.71 32.08 -29.56
N PHE A 517 -9.68 31.54 -30.27
CA PHE A 517 -10.37 32.20 -31.37
C PHE A 517 -11.84 32.36 -31.03
N ASP A 518 -12.49 33.35 -31.65
CA ASP A 518 -13.94 33.54 -31.56
C ASP A 518 -14.44 33.72 -30.11
N GLN A 519 -13.70 34.54 -29.33
CA GLN A 519 -13.82 34.65 -27.86
C GLN A 519 -14.63 35.86 -27.38
N ASN A 520 -15.27 35.73 -26.22
CA ASN A 520 -15.96 36.85 -25.54
C ASN A 520 -15.12 37.55 -24.45
N ASN A 521 -14.17 36.84 -23.82
CA ASN A 521 -13.54 37.30 -22.57
C ASN A 521 -12.08 37.77 -22.67
N PHE A 522 -11.41 37.58 -23.82
CA PHE A 522 -9.98 37.88 -23.95
C PHE A 522 -9.71 38.78 -25.16
N GLN A 523 -8.96 39.87 -24.94
CA GLN A 523 -8.57 40.81 -26.00
C GLN A 523 -7.14 40.55 -26.51
N SER A 524 -6.25 40.06 -25.63
CA SER A 524 -4.87 39.74 -25.97
C SER A 524 -4.78 38.59 -26.97
N SER A 525 -3.77 38.62 -27.85
CA SER A 525 -3.54 37.53 -28.82
C SER A 525 -3.08 36.23 -28.15
N PHE A 526 -2.29 36.34 -27.08
CA PHE A 526 -1.88 35.21 -26.23
C PHE A 526 -2.20 35.56 -24.77
N PRO A 527 -3.48 35.44 -24.36
CA PRO A 527 -3.91 35.87 -23.03
C PRO A 527 -3.31 35.01 -21.93
N LYS A 528 -2.86 33.79 -22.22
CA LYS A 528 -2.25 32.88 -21.26
C LYS A 528 -0.98 32.26 -21.81
N ALA A 529 0.07 32.21 -21.00
CA ALA A 529 1.28 31.46 -21.30
C ALA A 529 1.80 30.78 -20.04
N GLY A 530 2.57 29.72 -20.21
CA GLY A 530 3.10 28.96 -19.11
C GLY A 530 4.50 28.43 -19.36
N ILE A 531 5.07 27.95 -18.26
CA ILE A 531 6.33 27.24 -18.22
C ILE A 531 6.13 25.96 -17.40
N GLU A 532 6.64 24.86 -17.92
CA GLU A 532 6.75 23.59 -17.21
C GLU A 532 8.22 23.17 -17.16
N ILE A 533 8.70 22.80 -15.98
CA ILE A 533 10.10 22.43 -15.73
C ILE A 533 10.12 21.11 -14.98
N ASP A 534 10.85 20.13 -15.49
CA ASP A 534 11.17 18.88 -14.82
C ASP A 534 12.69 18.68 -14.82
N LEU A 535 13.29 18.71 -13.64
CA LEU A 535 14.71 18.48 -13.43
C LEU A 535 14.86 17.16 -12.68
N ASP A 536 15.41 16.15 -13.36
CA ASP A 536 15.68 14.84 -12.79
C ASP A 536 17.19 14.63 -12.62
N GLN A 537 17.59 14.44 -11.36
CA GLN A 537 18.95 14.14 -10.93
C GLN A 537 18.93 13.04 -9.88
N THR A 538 20.04 12.32 -9.71
CA THR A 538 20.15 11.15 -8.82
C THR A 538 19.61 11.39 -7.40
N ASN A 539 19.84 12.57 -6.84
CA ASN A 539 19.46 12.89 -5.46
C ASN A 539 18.43 14.01 -5.36
N LEU A 540 18.05 14.63 -6.48
CA LEU A 540 17.25 15.85 -6.52
C LEU A 540 16.26 15.77 -7.67
N TYR A 541 14.98 15.85 -7.34
CA TYR A 541 13.90 16.00 -8.31
C TYR A 541 13.18 17.32 -8.07
N PHE A 542 13.06 18.12 -9.12
CA PHE A 542 12.30 19.36 -9.09
C PHE A 542 11.30 19.38 -10.24
N HIS A 543 10.04 19.67 -9.94
CA HIS A 543 8.99 19.88 -10.93
C HIS A 543 8.31 21.23 -10.69
N SER A 544 8.03 21.97 -11.75
CA SER A 544 7.28 23.21 -11.68
C SER A 544 6.35 23.37 -12.86
N LYS A 545 5.16 23.90 -12.62
CA LYS A 545 4.23 24.37 -13.64
C LYS A 545 3.66 25.70 -13.23
N LEU A 546 3.84 26.72 -14.07
CA LEU A 546 3.33 28.07 -13.87
C LEU A 546 2.55 28.51 -15.10
N ILE A 547 1.36 29.09 -14.89
CA ILE A 547 0.53 29.69 -15.94
C ILE A 547 0.23 31.12 -15.54
N TYR A 548 0.64 32.06 -16.39
CA TYR A 548 0.40 33.48 -16.25
C TYR A 548 -0.71 33.93 -17.20
N ASN A 549 -1.61 34.75 -16.68
CA ASN A 549 -2.70 35.37 -17.40
C ASN A 549 -2.33 36.81 -17.73
N PHE A 550 -1.90 37.04 -18.97
CA PHE A 550 -1.48 38.35 -19.48
C PHE A 550 -2.64 39.33 -19.59
N GLU A 551 -3.85 38.84 -19.83
CA GLU A 551 -5.05 39.68 -19.90
C GLU A 551 -5.31 40.38 -18.56
N ASN A 552 -5.31 39.60 -17.48
CA ASN A 552 -5.63 40.07 -16.13
C ASN A 552 -4.40 40.41 -15.29
N LYS A 553 -3.19 40.19 -15.83
CA LYS A 553 -1.88 40.43 -15.20
C LYS A 553 -1.71 39.70 -13.86
N VAL A 554 -2.11 38.43 -13.80
CA VAL A 554 -2.04 37.60 -12.60
C VAL A 554 -1.50 36.21 -12.90
N VAL A 555 -1.00 35.53 -11.87
CA VAL A 555 -0.70 34.10 -11.93
C VAL A 555 -2.01 33.33 -11.76
N ASP A 556 -2.41 32.56 -12.76
CA ASP A 556 -3.61 31.71 -12.66
C ASP A 556 -3.30 30.44 -11.87
N PHE A 557 -2.09 29.91 -12.04
CA PHE A 557 -1.67 28.65 -11.48
C PHE A 557 -0.15 28.65 -11.28
N ALA A 558 0.33 28.19 -10.12
CA ALA A 558 1.74 27.89 -9.93
C ALA A 558 1.91 26.73 -8.95
N ASN A 559 2.51 25.64 -9.42
CA ASN A 559 2.96 24.53 -8.60
C ASN A 559 4.48 24.44 -8.67
N PHE A 560 5.12 24.29 -7.51
CA PHE A 560 6.54 23.97 -7.38
C PHE A 560 6.66 22.77 -6.47
N GLY A 561 7.39 21.74 -6.88
CA GLY A 561 7.65 20.53 -6.12
C GLY A 561 9.14 20.23 -6.10
N LEU A 562 9.66 19.92 -4.92
CA LEU A 562 11.06 19.60 -4.66
C LEU A 562 11.12 18.32 -3.84
N LYS A 563 11.93 17.36 -4.25
CA LYS A 563 12.34 16.19 -3.45
C LYS A 563 13.85 16.13 -3.49
N TRP A 564 14.49 16.09 -2.33
CA TRP A 564 15.94 16.11 -2.22
C TRP A 564 16.42 15.17 -1.11
N THR A 565 17.18 14.16 -1.50
CA THR A 565 17.93 13.30 -0.58
C THR A 565 19.34 13.84 -0.48
N LEU A 566 19.65 14.58 0.59
CA LEU A 566 20.98 15.17 0.77
C LEU A 566 22.03 14.08 1.01
N ASN A 567 21.69 13.10 1.85
CA ASN A 567 22.50 11.93 2.19
C ASN A 567 21.63 10.88 2.91
N GLU A 568 22.25 9.82 3.43
CA GLU A 568 21.59 8.76 4.20
C GLU A 568 20.90 9.23 5.50
N TYR A 569 21.24 10.43 5.98
CA TYR A 569 20.70 11.02 7.21
C TYR A 569 19.58 12.01 6.98
N ILE A 570 19.54 12.68 5.83
CA ILE A 570 18.63 13.81 5.60
C ILE A 570 17.96 13.69 4.23
N ALA A 571 16.63 13.68 4.26
CA ALA A 571 15.80 13.83 3.08
C ALA A 571 14.72 14.89 3.33
N LEU A 572 14.42 15.69 2.30
CA LEU A 572 13.38 16.70 2.35
C LEU A 572 12.48 16.63 1.11
N LYS A 573 11.24 17.03 1.31
CA LYS A 573 10.25 17.27 0.27
C LYS A 573 9.60 18.61 0.56
N ALA A 574 9.44 19.45 -0.45
CA ALA A 574 8.70 20.69 -0.35
C ALA A 574 7.79 20.86 -1.56
N GLU A 575 6.62 21.43 -1.37
CA GLU A 575 5.65 21.70 -2.41
C GLU A 575 4.95 23.03 -2.12
N PHE A 576 4.86 23.89 -3.12
CA PHE A 576 4.04 25.09 -3.10
C PHE A 576 2.99 24.98 -4.20
N ARG A 577 1.76 25.37 -3.90
CA ARG A 577 0.63 25.39 -4.84
C ARG A 577 -0.09 26.72 -4.73
N HIS A 578 -0.33 27.35 -5.87
CA HIS A 578 -1.08 28.57 -6.02
C HIS A 578 -2.16 28.39 -7.08
N ARG A 579 -3.34 28.90 -6.78
CA ARG A 579 -4.41 29.08 -7.77
C ARG A 579 -4.98 30.48 -7.62
N GLY A 580 -4.95 31.24 -8.71
CA GLY A 580 -5.56 32.57 -8.78
C GLY A 580 -7.06 32.48 -8.98
N LYS A 581 -7.75 33.63 -8.87
CA LYS A 581 -9.22 33.72 -9.04
C LYS A 581 -9.71 33.37 -10.47
N PHE A 582 -8.86 33.52 -11.48
CA PHE A 582 -9.16 33.12 -12.87
C PHE A 582 -8.64 31.72 -13.22
N GLY A 583 -7.89 31.07 -12.33
CA GLY A 583 -7.54 29.67 -12.44
C GLY A 583 -8.69 28.80 -11.97
N PHE A 584 -9.82 28.79 -12.70
CA PHE A 584 -11.05 28.14 -12.25
C PHE A 584 -10.84 26.65 -11.93
N ARG A 585 -11.59 26.14 -10.95
CA ARG A 585 -11.52 24.73 -10.54
C ARG A 585 -12.02 23.82 -11.66
N LYS A 586 -11.09 23.10 -12.28
CA LYS A 586 -11.36 22.14 -13.36
C LYS A 586 -10.63 20.83 -13.11
N VAL A 587 -11.11 19.76 -13.77
CA VAL A 587 -10.42 18.47 -13.80
C VAL A 587 -9.18 18.56 -14.66
N ASN A 588 -9.29 19.20 -15.83
CA ASN A 588 -8.18 19.52 -16.72
C ASN A 588 -7.87 21.03 -16.65
N PHE A 589 -6.69 21.40 -16.18
CA PHE A 589 -6.27 22.81 -16.08
C PHE A 589 -5.91 23.44 -17.43
N GLU A 590 -5.68 22.62 -18.47
CA GLU A 590 -5.41 23.10 -19.83
C GLU A 590 -6.65 23.20 -20.72
N ASP A 591 -7.81 22.78 -20.20
CA ASP A 591 -9.10 23.00 -20.86
C ASP A 591 -9.60 24.40 -20.52
N TYR A 592 -9.65 25.29 -21.51
CA TYR A 592 -10.11 26.67 -21.37
C TYR A 592 -11.49 26.90 -21.96
N THR A 593 -12.26 25.84 -22.26
CA THR A 593 -13.62 25.95 -22.80
C THR A 593 -14.47 26.92 -21.97
N LEU A 594 -14.56 26.68 -20.65
CA LEU A 594 -15.27 27.57 -19.72
C LEU A 594 -14.77 29.02 -19.74
N ASP A 595 -13.46 29.25 -19.86
CA ASP A 595 -12.86 30.59 -19.81
C ASP A 595 -13.22 31.42 -21.05
N VAL A 596 -13.45 30.74 -22.18
CA VAL A 596 -13.72 31.38 -23.47
C VAL A 596 -15.23 31.56 -23.67
N THR A 597 -16.05 30.62 -23.19
CA THR A 597 -17.47 30.52 -23.57
C THR A 597 -18.41 31.16 -22.56
N GLN A 598 -18.09 31.09 -21.27
CA GLN A 598 -18.96 31.56 -20.18
C GLN A 598 -18.63 32.99 -19.77
N ASN A 599 -19.61 33.78 -19.34
CA ASN A 599 -19.37 35.15 -18.88
C ASN A 599 -18.42 35.19 -17.66
N LEU A 600 -17.37 36.01 -17.74
CA LEU A 600 -16.30 36.06 -16.74
C LEU A 600 -16.79 36.47 -15.34
N ASP A 601 -17.69 37.44 -15.24
CA ASP A 601 -18.22 37.92 -13.95
C ASP A 601 -19.03 36.82 -13.25
N THR A 602 -19.83 36.07 -14.02
CA THR A 602 -20.56 34.90 -13.50
C THR A 602 -19.61 33.84 -12.97
N LEU A 603 -18.53 33.53 -13.69
CA LEU A 603 -17.52 32.57 -13.24
C LEU A 603 -16.83 33.04 -11.95
N LEU A 604 -16.46 34.32 -11.87
CA LEU A 604 -15.78 34.91 -10.71
C LEU A 604 -16.64 34.91 -9.44
N MET A 605 -17.95 35.07 -9.57
CA MET A 605 -18.91 35.01 -8.46
C MET A 605 -19.28 33.58 -8.05
N SER A 606 -18.87 32.58 -8.83
CA SER A 606 -19.24 31.18 -8.60
C SER A 606 -18.20 30.42 -7.75
N PRO A 607 -18.57 29.26 -7.16
CA PRO A 607 -17.65 28.45 -6.34
C PRO A 607 -16.44 27.86 -7.08
N ILE A 608 -16.39 27.93 -8.42
CA ILE A 608 -15.22 27.47 -9.19
C ILE A 608 -14.10 28.51 -9.22
N SER A 609 -14.40 29.78 -8.91
CA SER A 609 -13.43 30.84 -8.63
C SER A 609 -12.96 30.73 -7.18
N ASP A 610 -11.96 29.87 -6.94
CA ASP A 610 -11.49 29.51 -5.59
C ASP A 610 -9.99 29.78 -5.47
N ALA A 611 -9.63 31.07 -5.37
CA ALA A 611 -8.25 31.50 -5.18
C ALA A 611 -7.70 30.96 -3.86
N ARG A 612 -6.48 30.41 -3.84
CA ARG A 612 -5.85 29.88 -2.63
C ARG A 612 -4.36 29.59 -2.83
N ASN A 613 -3.65 29.49 -1.72
CA ASN A 613 -2.27 29.05 -1.64
C ASN A 613 -2.16 27.88 -0.66
N ALA A 614 -1.22 26.97 -0.92
CA ALA A 614 -0.83 25.93 0.00
C ALA A 614 0.68 25.68 -0.07
N ALA A 615 1.31 25.43 1.06
CA ALA A 615 2.69 24.99 1.17
C ALA A 615 2.75 23.72 2.01
N ASN A 616 3.31 22.65 1.45
CA ASN A 616 3.48 21.38 2.14
C ASN A 616 4.97 21.04 2.18
N TYR A 617 5.50 20.62 3.31
CA TYR A 617 6.88 20.16 3.38
C TYR A 617 7.03 19.02 4.37
N ALA A 618 7.96 18.13 4.07
CA ALA A 618 8.30 16.98 4.89
C ALA A 618 9.81 16.86 5.00
N ILE A 619 10.32 16.57 6.19
CA ILE A 619 11.73 16.39 6.48
C ILE A 619 11.89 15.08 7.24
N GLN A 620 12.82 14.25 6.81
CA GLN A 620 13.23 13.04 7.53
C GLN A 620 14.70 13.19 7.93
N LEU A 621 14.96 13.01 9.24
CA LEU A 621 16.28 13.07 9.84
C LEU A 621 16.57 11.75 10.56
N ASN A 622 17.61 11.02 10.15
CA ASN A 622 18.15 9.91 10.92
C ASN A 622 19.21 10.46 11.87
N ILE A 623 18.83 10.76 13.11
CA ILE A 623 19.72 11.34 14.13
C ILE A 623 20.80 10.33 14.55
N SER A 624 20.45 9.04 14.57
CA SER A 624 21.38 7.93 14.78
C SER A 624 20.83 6.66 14.11
N ARG A 625 21.61 5.57 14.12
CA ARG A 625 21.14 4.23 13.66
C ARG A 625 19.86 3.75 14.35
N SER A 626 19.58 4.26 15.55
CA SER A 626 18.42 3.87 16.36
C SER A 626 17.36 4.96 16.47
N THR A 627 17.61 6.18 15.98
CA THR A 627 16.69 7.32 16.17
C THR A 627 16.42 8.01 14.85
N GLN A 628 15.15 8.08 14.47
CA GLN A 628 14.68 8.81 13.30
C GLN A 628 13.63 9.84 13.73
N LEU A 629 13.67 11.01 13.12
CA LEU A 629 12.67 12.06 13.27
C LEU A 629 12.06 12.33 11.90
N ARG A 630 10.74 12.45 11.84
CA ARG A 630 10.01 12.86 10.66
C ARG A 630 9.11 14.04 11.02
N TYR A 631 9.20 15.10 10.25
CA TYR A 631 8.35 16.27 10.40
C TYR A 631 7.60 16.49 9.09
N GLU A 632 6.29 16.69 9.16
CA GLU A 632 5.43 17.00 8.03
C GLU A 632 4.60 18.24 8.38
N SER A 633 4.42 19.17 7.45
CA SER A 633 3.62 20.36 7.68
C SER A 633 2.85 20.78 6.43
N ASN A 634 1.61 21.21 6.65
CA ASN A 634 0.69 21.71 5.63
C ASN A 634 0.19 23.09 6.07
N ILE A 635 0.43 24.10 5.23
CA ILE A 635 0.04 25.49 5.48
C ILE A 635 -0.86 25.93 4.34
N GLY A 636 -2.01 26.55 4.64
CA GLY A 636 -2.90 27.09 3.61
C GLY A 636 -3.39 28.49 3.94
N TRP A 637 -3.48 29.34 2.92
CA TRP A 637 -3.90 30.75 3.08
C TRP A 637 -4.47 31.34 1.79
N GLY A 638 -5.05 32.54 1.89
CA GLY A 638 -5.50 33.31 0.72
C GLY A 638 -6.79 32.79 0.07
N ARG A 639 -7.61 32.05 0.83
CA ARG A 639 -8.88 31.50 0.36
C ARG A 639 -10.08 32.35 0.78
N GLY A 640 -10.27 33.47 0.09
CA GLY A 640 -11.40 34.38 0.33
C GLY A 640 -11.48 34.81 1.80
N SER A 641 -12.63 34.58 2.44
CA SER A 641 -12.88 34.87 3.86
C SER A 641 -12.45 33.76 4.83
N GLN A 642 -11.93 32.63 4.34
CA GLN A 642 -11.49 31.55 5.21
C GLN A 642 -10.18 31.91 5.89
N PRO A 643 -10.03 31.60 7.21
CA PRO A 643 -8.79 31.84 7.91
C PRO A 643 -7.65 31.00 7.31
N SER A 644 -6.42 31.48 7.50
CA SER A 644 -5.24 30.67 7.21
C SER A 644 -5.14 29.53 8.22
N TYR A 645 -4.54 28.43 7.80
CA TYR A 645 -4.33 27.27 8.66
C TYR A 645 -2.89 26.78 8.59
N HIS A 646 -2.44 26.16 9.68
CA HIS A 646 -1.17 25.48 9.78
C HIS A 646 -1.37 24.18 10.54
N GLU A 647 -1.17 23.07 9.86
CA GLU A 647 -1.21 21.73 10.43
C GLU A 647 0.20 21.13 10.33
N PHE A 648 0.60 20.34 11.31
CA PHE A 648 1.88 19.66 11.27
C PHE A 648 1.86 18.36 12.07
N LYS A 649 2.78 17.47 11.74
CA LYS A 649 2.99 16.19 12.40
C LYS A 649 4.48 15.98 12.64
N LEU A 650 4.81 15.56 13.85
CA LEU A 650 6.14 15.20 14.28
C LEU A 650 6.13 13.74 14.76
N ASP A 651 6.85 12.87 14.06
CA ASP A 651 7.10 11.50 14.47
C ASP A 651 8.54 11.33 14.94
N ILE A 652 8.73 10.71 16.09
CA ILE A 652 10.01 10.26 16.62
C ILE A 652 9.97 8.74 16.70
N PHE A 653 10.90 8.09 16.00
CA PHE A 653 11.10 6.66 16.07
C PHE A 653 12.38 6.37 16.85
N LYS A 654 12.29 5.44 17.80
CA LYS A 654 13.42 4.94 18.58
C LYS A 654 13.44 3.42 18.56
N LEU A 655 14.56 2.84 18.15
CA LEU A 655 14.83 1.42 18.34
C LEU A 655 15.35 1.19 19.78
N ILE A 656 14.62 0.38 20.54
CA ILE A 656 14.89 -0.03 21.91
C ILE A 656 15.28 -1.50 21.87
N ALA A 657 16.36 -1.90 22.56
CA ALA A 657 16.81 -3.29 22.67
C ALA A 657 16.80 -4.03 21.30
N THR A 658 17.39 -3.37 20.28
CA THR A 658 17.61 -3.82 18.89
C THR A 658 16.39 -4.16 18.04
N ASN A 659 15.24 -4.50 18.62
CA ASN A 659 14.09 -5.01 17.87
C ASN A 659 12.76 -4.33 18.22
N TRP A 660 12.72 -3.47 19.24
CA TRP A 660 11.51 -2.74 19.58
C TRP A 660 11.53 -1.35 18.98
N LYS A 661 10.73 -1.13 17.93
CA LYS A 661 10.52 0.21 17.37
C LYS A 661 9.42 0.90 18.18
N PHE A 662 9.84 1.86 18.99
CA PHE A 662 8.98 2.83 19.63
C PHE A 662 8.71 3.99 18.65
N ARG A 663 7.44 4.36 18.48
CA ARG A 663 6.98 5.55 17.76
C ARG A 663 6.33 6.47 18.76
N LEU A 664 6.70 7.74 18.76
CA LEU A 664 5.96 8.84 19.40
C LEU A 664 5.57 9.84 18.32
N SER A 665 4.30 10.15 18.20
CA SER A 665 3.75 11.03 17.18
C SER A 665 2.98 12.15 17.87
N TYR A 666 3.28 13.40 17.52
CA TYR A 666 2.45 14.55 17.84
C TYR A 666 1.93 15.16 16.54
N MET A 667 0.63 15.41 16.46
CA MET A 667 -0.02 16.01 15.31
C MET A 667 -0.88 17.18 15.76
N HIS A 668 -0.69 18.33 15.13
CA HIS A 668 -1.52 19.51 15.30
C HIS A 668 -2.40 19.69 14.06
N LEU A 669 -3.71 19.70 14.27
CA LEU A 669 -4.75 20.00 13.29
C LEU A 669 -5.39 21.35 13.67
N VAL A 670 -6.11 21.98 12.72
CA VAL A 670 -6.74 23.29 12.97
C VAL A 670 -7.65 23.31 14.21
N ASN A 671 -8.33 22.20 14.47
CA ASN A 671 -9.31 22.09 15.55
C ASN A 671 -8.96 21.02 16.59
N ASP A 672 -7.77 20.41 16.51
CA ASP A 672 -7.42 19.27 17.36
C ASP A 672 -5.90 19.07 17.50
N ASP A 673 -5.48 18.41 18.57
CA ASP A 673 -4.10 18.00 18.81
C ASP A 673 -4.08 16.49 19.09
N GLN A 674 -3.13 15.72 18.57
CA GLN A 674 -3.12 14.27 18.79
C GLN A 674 -1.73 13.80 19.21
N VAL A 675 -1.66 12.92 20.21
CA VAL A 675 -0.40 12.38 20.75
C VAL A 675 -0.46 10.86 20.75
N SER A 676 -0.04 10.21 19.68
CA SER A 676 0.02 8.76 19.67
C SER A 676 1.39 8.24 20.05
N PHE A 677 1.44 7.10 20.71
CA PHE A 677 2.65 6.29 20.76
C PHE A 677 2.35 4.89 20.23
N GLY A 678 3.40 4.16 19.88
CA GLY A 678 3.29 2.81 19.38
C GLY A 678 4.54 2.04 19.72
N LEU A 679 4.37 0.77 20.07
CA LEU A 679 5.48 -0.13 20.31
C LEU A 679 5.27 -1.34 19.40
N SER A 680 6.21 -1.56 18.47
CA SER A 680 6.16 -2.69 17.55
C SER A 680 7.47 -3.45 17.59
N LEU A 681 7.38 -4.78 17.62
CA LEU A 681 8.53 -5.63 17.37
C LEU A 681 8.82 -5.63 15.86
N VAL A 682 10.06 -5.32 15.49
CA VAL A 682 10.56 -5.34 14.12
C VAL A 682 11.79 -6.23 14.03
N PRO A 683 11.94 -7.00 12.94
CA PRO A 683 13.21 -7.63 12.61
C PRO A 683 14.32 -6.57 12.57
N ASN A 684 15.54 -6.95 12.95
CA ASN A 684 16.67 -6.03 12.93
C ASN A 684 16.86 -5.51 11.49
N PRO A 685 16.86 -4.18 11.25
CA PRO A 685 16.96 -3.60 9.91
C PRO A 685 18.32 -3.80 9.23
#